data_AF-A0AAV5QJ99-F1
#
_entry.id   AF-A0AAV5QJ99-F1
#
_cell.length_a   1.000
_cell.length_b   1.000
_cell.length_c   1.000
_cell.angle_alpha   90.00
_cell.angle_beta   90.00
_cell.angle_gamma   90.00
#
_symmetry.space_group_name_H-M   'P 1'
#
loop_
_entity.id
_entity.type
_entity.pdbx_description
1 polymer ?
#
loop_
_entity_poly.entity_id
_entity_poly.type
_entity_poly.pdbx_seq_one_letter_code
_entity_poly.pdbx_strand_id
1 'polypeptide(L)'
;MPFKDSSENPFVKRLLEIQTSEETYPSKWDKLIRYGKLLVTQRLNGFTNFEKLILKEPKDCSIVSRYSQVERFEITRRSTGLTIDEIYLNVLRIPHPMRRFIEKSKNIDISENCKNLNFENLEEKADYLRNIEDNLSKLPVIVLIHGLGGQTSQFEELLMLLSQSCDCFAVDLPGFGHSRFTDEVGNSMIKHSKEDAKNLKQSMSKMTWEDFQTDRIVEILENVVMNDKKLQNRKLVLIGHSMGTHIVLKLSRSLNSLTTEKKVESIVLLSPPDISNTLGIPKSLFSTSNFLIRIFIYFPFILNLLRVYDRLGGLYSGSVLRMVGSQASIYTKVKQIRWNLDSDSKAWLRYVEGFQRVGKSQFIASMSSFKNDDDKSKVLILCGEEDQATPINKGLRHMKEIADNIKVPVETVAIHNCGHSIVLEKPEFVSGMILKFLMNNIDAKLDPSFVLTLKAIINGDKWGLKNLDKWKSIQNVSDIIINANTNNISPLLAMKTLRNNDPAHSPEILENTRPDIIGIIDISATGTSNSYDPKAFKRIKYHKLATISKIPPDTRLIRSFNDLVTSILKEYYHGNSGNNVISKDGPFIAVHCHYGFNRTGYLLCSYLIEHLEWTVKDALEAFTTARPPGIRHPHFIDSLYLTYED
;
A
#
# COMPACT_ATOMS: atom_id res chain seq x y z
N MET A 1 -23.08 -12.76 24.01
CA MET A 1 -23.75 -12.69 22.70
C MET A 1 -22.98 -13.59 21.74
N PRO A 2 -23.64 -14.37 20.85
CA PRO A 2 -22.90 -15.19 19.89
C PRO A 2 -22.06 -14.28 18.97
N PHE A 3 -20.82 -14.70 18.68
CA PHE A 3 -19.81 -13.90 18.01
C PHE A 3 -20.08 -13.70 16.53
N LYS A 4 -20.00 -12.43 16.11
CA LYS A 4 -20.31 -11.95 14.77
C LYS A 4 -19.10 -12.13 13.83
N ASP A 5 -19.26 -12.94 12.79
CA ASP A 5 -18.24 -13.31 11.79
C ASP A 5 -17.86 -12.13 10.86
N SER A 6 -16.79 -12.19 10.05
CA SER A 6 -16.46 -11.09 9.10
C SER A 6 -17.59 -10.85 8.07
N SER A 7 -18.52 -11.80 7.97
CA SER A 7 -19.82 -11.71 7.29
C SER A 7 -20.85 -10.80 7.99
N GLU A 8 -20.51 -10.21 9.15
CA GLU A 8 -21.35 -9.30 9.92
C GLU A 8 -20.93 -7.83 9.83
N ASN A 9 -19.80 -7.52 9.18
CA ASN A 9 -19.55 -6.16 8.75
C ASN A 9 -20.72 -5.70 7.85
N PRO A 10 -21.44 -4.60 8.14
CA PRO A 10 -22.64 -4.25 7.39
C PRO A 10 -22.41 -4.09 5.88
N PHE A 11 -21.22 -3.62 5.48
CA PHE A 11 -20.82 -3.55 4.07
C PHE A 11 -20.59 -4.95 3.49
N VAL A 12 -19.81 -5.81 4.15
CA VAL A 12 -19.53 -7.18 3.66
C VAL A 12 -20.79 -8.03 3.63
N LYS A 13 -21.63 -7.95 4.67
CA LYS A 13 -22.92 -8.64 4.75
C LYS A 13 -23.79 -8.27 3.57
N ARG A 14 -24.02 -6.96 3.37
CA ARG A 14 -24.80 -6.46 2.24
C ARG A 14 -24.16 -6.83 0.89
N LEU A 15 -22.84 -6.80 0.79
CA LEU A 15 -22.12 -7.19 -0.42
C LEU A 15 -22.32 -8.68 -0.72
N LEU A 16 -22.24 -9.56 0.27
CA LEU A 16 -22.45 -11.01 0.14
C LEU A 16 -23.91 -11.36 -0.14
N GLU A 17 -24.86 -10.63 0.45
CA GLU A 17 -26.29 -10.73 0.14
C GLU A 17 -26.54 -10.40 -1.35
N ILE A 18 -25.98 -9.30 -1.85
CA ILE A 18 -26.08 -8.92 -3.27
C ILE A 18 -25.30 -9.90 -4.15
N GLN A 19 -24.12 -10.37 -3.74
CA GLN A 19 -23.33 -11.37 -4.46
C GLN A 19 -24.14 -12.64 -4.69
N THR A 20 -24.82 -13.13 -3.65
CA THR A 20 -25.60 -14.36 -3.70
C THR A 20 -26.88 -14.19 -4.53
N SER A 21 -27.57 -13.05 -4.38
CA SER A 21 -28.85 -12.79 -5.03
C SER A 21 -28.76 -12.28 -6.48
N GLU A 22 -27.72 -11.52 -6.84
CA GLU A 22 -27.63 -10.83 -8.14
C GLU A 22 -26.43 -11.24 -9.02
N GLU A 23 -25.37 -11.79 -8.42
CA GLU A 23 -24.09 -12.06 -9.10
C GLU A 23 -23.75 -13.56 -9.14
N THR A 24 -24.69 -14.43 -8.80
CA THR A 24 -24.54 -15.89 -8.90
C THR A 24 -25.37 -16.41 -10.06
N TYR A 25 -24.72 -17.15 -10.97
CA TYR A 25 -25.36 -17.65 -12.21
C TYR A 25 -25.28 -19.18 -12.24
N PRO A 26 -26.42 -19.90 -12.18
CA PRO A 26 -26.44 -21.36 -12.27
C PRO A 26 -25.84 -21.90 -13.57
N SER A 27 -26.00 -21.17 -14.67
CA SER A 27 -25.44 -21.52 -15.97
C SER A 27 -24.85 -20.30 -16.71
N LYS A 28 -24.08 -20.58 -17.78
CA LYS A 28 -23.61 -19.54 -18.71
C LYS A 28 -24.78 -18.81 -19.40
N TRP A 29 -25.91 -19.48 -19.61
CA TRP A 29 -27.11 -18.88 -20.20
C TRP A 29 -27.75 -17.86 -19.27
N ASP A 30 -27.84 -18.13 -17.97
CA ASP A 30 -28.35 -17.17 -16.98
C ASP A 30 -27.49 -15.90 -16.93
N LYS A 31 -26.17 -16.08 -16.97
CA LYS A 31 -25.20 -14.97 -17.06
C LYS A 31 -25.44 -14.12 -18.31
N LEU A 32 -25.68 -14.76 -19.47
CA LEU A 32 -25.98 -14.06 -20.73
C LEU A 32 -27.32 -13.31 -20.67
N ILE A 33 -28.35 -13.89 -20.07
CA ILE A 33 -29.65 -13.23 -19.88
C ILE A 33 -29.49 -12.00 -18.99
N ARG A 34 -28.77 -12.12 -17.86
CA ARG A 34 -28.49 -10.97 -16.97
C ARG A 34 -27.71 -9.88 -17.71
N TYR A 35 -26.68 -10.27 -18.47
CA TYR A 35 -25.92 -9.35 -19.29
C TYR A 35 -26.82 -8.60 -20.29
N GLY A 36 -27.66 -9.31 -21.04
CA GLY A 36 -28.62 -8.70 -21.97
C GLY A 36 -29.58 -7.72 -21.28
N LYS A 37 -30.09 -8.07 -20.08
CA LYS A 37 -30.93 -7.16 -19.28
C LYS A 37 -30.19 -5.87 -18.90
N LEU A 38 -28.92 -5.95 -18.51
CA LEU A 38 -28.13 -4.76 -18.17
C LEU A 38 -27.94 -3.84 -19.37
N LEU A 39 -27.69 -4.39 -20.56
CA LEU A 39 -27.54 -3.60 -21.79
C LEU A 39 -28.80 -2.80 -22.13
N VAL A 40 -29.97 -3.38 -21.89
CA VAL A 40 -31.27 -2.73 -22.16
C VAL A 40 -31.62 -1.71 -21.07
N THR A 41 -31.43 -2.06 -19.80
CA THR A 41 -31.97 -1.30 -18.67
C THR A 41 -31.07 -0.19 -18.16
N GLN A 42 -29.74 -0.31 -18.28
CA GLN A 42 -28.82 0.59 -17.58
C GLN A 42 -28.03 1.53 -18.51
N ARG A 43 -28.26 1.47 -19.83
CA ARG A 43 -27.40 2.06 -20.88
C ARG A 43 -25.93 1.59 -20.73
N LEU A 44 -25.12 1.78 -21.76
CA LEU A 44 -23.75 1.23 -21.88
C LEU A 44 -22.76 1.58 -20.73
N ASN A 45 -23.14 2.46 -19.80
CA ASN A 45 -22.30 2.96 -18.70
C ASN A 45 -22.88 2.69 -17.29
N GLY A 46 -23.96 1.93 -17.15
CA GLY A 46 -24.55 1.69 -15.84
C GLY A 46 -23.85 0.61 -15.02
N PHE A 47 -23.89 0.77 -13.70
CA PHE A 47 -23.31 -0.15 -12.72
C PHE A 47 -24.38 -1.04 -12.09
N THR A 48 -24.05 -2.33 -11.85
CA THR A 48 -24.92 -3.23 -11.08
C THR A 48 -25.07 -2.74 -9.63
N ASN A 49 -26.07 -3.23 -8.89
CA ASN A 49 -26.20 -2.88 -7.47
C ASN A 49 -24.97 -3.28 -6.66
N PHE A 50 -24.35 -4.41 -7.04
CA PHE A 50 -23.09 -4.89 -6.49
C PHE A 50 -21.95 -3.88 -6.75
N GLU A 51 -21.79 -3.46 -8.00
CA GLU A 51 -20.76 -2.47 -8.38
C GLU A 51 -21.00 -1.11 -7.72
N LYS A 52 -22.25 -0.64 -7.64
CA LYS A 52 -22.61 0.61 -6.95
C LYS A 52 -22.24 0.59 -5.47
N LEU A 53 -22.38 -0.55 -4.80
CA LEU A 53 -21.96 -0.71 -3.41
C LEU A 53 -20.44 -0.57 -3.30
N ILE A 54 -19.68 -1.22 -4.19
CA ILE A 54 -18.21 -1.11 -4.23
C ILE A 54 -17.74 0.31 -4.55
N LEU A 55 -18.42 1.04 -5.44
CA LEU A 55 -18.06 2.42 -5.79
C LEU A 55 -18.15 3.42 -4.63
N LYS A 56 -18.84 3.07 -3.54
CA LYS A 56 -18.83 3.85 -2.29
C LYS A 56 -17.48 3.77 -1.56
N GLU A 57 -16.72 2.71 -1.79
CA GLU A 57 -15.36 2.60 -1.25
C GLU A 57 -14.40 3.51 -2.04
N PRO A 58 -13.48 4.20 -1.38
CA PRO A 58 -12.48 5.02 -2.05
C PRO A 58 -11.58 4.15 -2.94
N LYS A 59 -11.32 4.60 -4.18
CA LYS A 59 -10.37 3.94 -5.09
C LYS A 59 -8.93 4.02 -4.62
N ASP A 60 -8.61 5.04 -3.83
CA ASP A 60 -7.29 5.42 -3.37
C ASP A 60 -7.14 5.19 -1.86
N CYS A 61 -6.08 5.74 -1.26
CA CYS A 61 -5.76 5.57 0.15
C CYS A 61 -5.22 6.83 0.80
N SER A 62 -5.18 6.85 2.14
CA SER A 62 -4.83 8.02 2.93
C SER A 62 -3.40 8.51 2.70
N ILE A 63 -2.44 7.58 2.56
CA ILE A 63 -1.05 7.94 2.26
C ILE A 63 -0.93 8.57 0.87
N VAL A 64 -1.67 8.05 -0.12
CA VAL A 64 -1.65 8.62 -1.47
C VAL A 64 -2.33 9.98 -1.49
N SER A 65 -3.52 10.10 -0.88
CA SER A 65 -4.23 11.38 -0.74
C SER A 65 -3.39 12.47 -0.10
N ARG A 66 -2.60 12.12 0.90
CA ARG A 66 -1.75 13.08 1.62
C ARG A 66 -0.57 13.61 0.80
N TYR A 67 0.06 12.76 -0.01
CA TYR A 67 1.33 13.06 -0.66
C TYR A 67 1.23 13.23 -2.17
N SER A 68 0.03 13.04 -2.73
CA SER A 68 -0.24 13.28 -4.14
C SER A 68 -0.51 14.75 -4.44
N GLN A 69 0.00 15.18 -5.58
CA GLN A 69 -0.24 16.50 -6.16
C GLN A 69 -0.18 16.43 -7.68
N VAL A 70 -0.84 17.38 -8.34
CA VAL A 70 -0.75 17.52 -9.79
C VAL A 70 0.46 18.40 -10.12
N GLU A 71 1.33 17.89 -10.98
CA GLU A 71 2.53 18.61 -11.42
C GLU A 71 2.59 18.70 -12.94
N ARG A 72 3.11 19.83 -13.42
CA ARG A 72 3.41 20.09 -14.82
C ARG A 72 4.85 19.70 -15.12
N PHE A 73 5.06 18.93 -16.17
CA PHE A 73 6.37 18.56 -16.69
C PHE A 73 6.52 19.06 -18.12
N GLU A 74 7.62 19.75 -18.40
CA GLU A 74 8.00 20.13 -19.75
C GLU A 74 8.62 18.94 -20.47
N ILE A 75 8.28 18.77 -21.75
CA ILE A 75 8.75 17.69 -22.59
C ILE A 75 9.74 18.26 -23.60
N THR A 76 11.02 18.00 -23.38
CA THR A 76 12.05 18.24 -24.38
C THR A 76 12.06 17.06 -25.35
N ARG A 77 11.45 17.25 -26.52
CA ARG A 77 11.36 16.22 -27.56
C ARG A 77 12.76 15.85 -28.05
N ARG A 78 13.15 14.59 -27.89
CA ARG A 78 14.41 14.08 -28.48
C ARG A 78 14.18 13.32 -29.76
N SER A 79 12.93 13.00 -30.01
CA SER A 79 12.50 12.32 -31.22
C SER A 79 11.21 12.93 -31.72
N THR A 80 10.95 12.76 -33.01
CA THR A 80 9.81 13.38 -33.70
C THR A 80 8.45 12.76 -33.35
N GLY A 81 8.42 11.76 -32.46
CA GLY A 81 7.23 10.93 -32.24
C GLY A 81 6.34 11.33 -31.06
N LEU A 82 6.79 12.20 -30.14
CA LEU A 82 5.92 12.80 -29.13
C LEU A 82 5.25 14.05 -29.69
N THR A 83 3.93 14.16 -29.53
CA THR A 83 3.14 15.27 -30.08
C THR A 83 2.96 16.43 -29.10
N ILE A 84 3.28 16.21 -27.82
CA ILE A 84 3.09 17.16 -26.71
C ILE A 84 4.39 17.86 -26.29
N ASP A 85 4.26 19.10 -25.82
CA ASP A 85 5.38 19.89 -25.26
C ASP A 85 5.36 19.96 -23.72
N GLU A 86 4.24 19.59 -23.12
CA GLU A 86 4.05 19.59 -21.68
C GLU A 86 3.01 18.54 -21.30
N ILE A 87 3.11 18.04 -20.07
CA ILE A 87 2.15 17.10 -19.51
C ILE A 87 1.86 17.43 -18.04
N TYR A 88 0.58 17.33 -17.65
CA TYR A 88 0.17 17.38 -16.26
C TYR A 88 -0.09 15.95 -15.79
N LEU A 89 0.51 15.57 -14.66
CA LEU A 89 0.38 14.23 -14.08
C LEU A 89 0.12 14.33 -12.58
N ASN A 90 -0.70 13.42 -12.06
CA ASN A 90 -0.75 13.18 -10.63
C ASN A 90 0.49 12.37 -10.21
N VAL A 91 1.28 12.97 -9.32
CA VAL A 91 2.50 12.37 -8.78
C VAL A 91 2.41 12.32 -7.26
N LEU A 92 3.09 11.35 -6.67
CA LEU A 92 3.21 11.19 -5.23
C LEU A 92 4.66 11.41 -4.81
N ARG A 93 4.85 12.24 -3.78
CA ARG A 93 6.18 12.53 -3.23
C ARG A 93 6.20 12.38 -1.72
N ILE A 94 6.93 11.38 -1.24
CA ILE A 94 7.17 11.21 0.18
C ILE A 94 8.63 11.53 0.48
N PRO A 95 8.93 12.65 1.15
CA PRO A 95 10.29 12.99 1.51
C PRO A 95 10.81 12.05 2.60
N HIS A 96 12.12 11.79 2.58
CA HIS A 96 12.79 11.02 3.62
C HIS A 96 12.48 11.61 5.01
N PRO A 97 12.10 10.80 6.00
CA PRO A 97 11.57 11.28 7.27
C PRO A 97 12.58 12.07 8.12
N MET A 98 13.87 11.98 7.79
CA MET A 98 14.92 12.77 8.41
C MET A 98 15.06 14.20 7.87
N ARG A 99 14.46 14.54 6.72
CA ARG A 99 14.52 15.90 6.15
C ARG A 99 13.93 16.96 7.08
N ARG A 100 12.86 16.63 7.80
CA ARG A 100 12.24 17.54 8.79
C ARG A 100 13.10 17.81 10.02
N PHE A 101 14.21 17.08 10.20
CA PHE A 101 15.11 17.24 11.33
C PHE A 101 16.43 17.94 10.93
N ILE A 102 16.61 18.35 9.68
CA ILE A 102 17.81 19.04 9.21
C ILE A 102 18.08 20.28 10.08
N GLU A 103 17.11 21.19 10.19
CA GLU A 103 17.25 22.39 11.02
C GLU A 103 17.44 22.08 12.50
N LYS A 104 16.80 21.03 13.02
CA LYS A 104 17.00 20.60 14.41
C LYS A 104 18.42 20.07 14.63
N SER A 105 18.97 19.31 13.68
CA SER A 105 20.29 18.69 13.79
C SER A 105 21.44 19.71 13.79
N LYS A 106 21.24 20.88 13.16
CA LYS A 106 22.21 22.00 13.17
C LYS A 106 22.32 22.69 14.53
N ASN A 107 21.26 22.62 15.34
CA ASN A 107 21.10 23.39 16.58
C ASN A 107 21.26 22.55 17.86
N ILE A 108 21.72 21.30 17.75
CA ILE A 108 21.93 20.40 18.88
C ILE A 108 23.40 20.06 19.03
N ASP A 109 23.84 19.88 20.27
CA ASP A 109 25.12 19.26 20.55
C ASP A 109 24.98 17.74 20.42
N ILE A 110 25.36 17.21 19.25
CA ILE A 110 25.32 15.79 18.94
C ILE A 110 26.21 15.00 19.90
N SER A 111 27.38 15.54 20.25
CA SER A 111 28.33 14.88 21.15
C SER A 111 27.74 14.74 22.56
N GLU A 112 27.09 15.78 23.07
CA GLU A 112 26.35 15.75 24.34
C GLU A 112 25.20 14.75 24.29
N ASN A 113 24.40 14.77 23.24
CA ASN A 113 23.25 13.88 23.07
C ASN A 113 23.64 12.39 22.96
N CYS A 114 24.86 12.10 22.48
CA CYS A 114 25.39 10.75 22.39
C CYS A 114 25.92 10.20 23.73
N LYS A 115 26.19 11.05 24.75
CA LYS A 115 26.87 10.63 25.99
C LYS A 115 26.24 9.44 26.72
N ASN A 116 24.92 9.32 26.65
CA ASN A 116 24.15 8.26 27.32
C ASN A 116 23.60 7.20 26.36
N LEU A 117 24.04 7.21 25.10
CA LEU A 117 23.61 6.25 24.08
C LEU A 117 24.71 5.22 23.86
N ASN A 118 24.33 3.94 23.80
CA ASN A 118 25.25 2.85 23.50
C ASN A 118 24.71 2.02 22.34
N PHE A 119 25.12 2.37 21.12
CA PHE A 119 24.78 1.65 19.89
C PHE A 119 26.05 1.43 19.07
N GLU A 120 26.11 0.34 18.31
CA GLU A 120 27.18 0.10 17.34
C GLU A 120 27.32 1.28 16.36
N ASN A 121 28.54 1.62 15.96
CA ASN A 121 28.88 2.70 15.02
C ASN A 121 28.21 4.06 15.37
N LEU A 122 28.18 4.43 16.65
CA LEU A 122 27.56 5.68 17.10
C LEU A 122 28.23 6.93 16.49
N GLU A 123 29.56 6.91 16.38
CA GLU A 123 30.34 8.01 15.80
C GLU A 123 30.01 8.22 14.32
N GLU A 124 29.96 7.14 13.53
CA GLU A 124 29.52 7.18 12.13
C GLU A 124 28.12 7.82 11.98
N LYS A 125 27.19 7.45 12.89
CA LYS A 125 25.83 8.01 12.90
C LYS A 125 25.79 9.48 13.32
N ALA A 126 26.66 9.88 14.23
CA ALA A 126 26.83 11.28 14.62
C ALA A 126 27.39 12.11 13.45
N ASP A 127 28.40 11.61 12.74
CA ASP A 127 28.94 12.23 11.53
C ASP A 127 27.90 12.32 10.42
N TYR A 128 27.09 11.27 10.27
CA TYR A 128 25.98 11.29 9.33
C TYR A 128 25.02 12.46 9.60
N LEU A 129 24.72 12.73 10.89
CA LEU A 129 23.85 13.83 11.30
C LEU A 129 24.46 15.21 11.09
N ARG A 130 25.78 15.36 11.27
CA ARG A 130 26.49 16.63 11.03
C ARG A 130 26.31 17.10 9.59
N ASN A 131 26.29 16.16 8.64
CA ASN A 131 26.11 16.42 7.21
C ASN A 131 24.80 15.82 6.67
N ILE A 132 23.73 15.86 7.48
CA ILE A 132 22.48 15.14 7.19
C ILE A 132 21.88 15.50 5.83
N GLU A 133 21.93 16.77 5.43
CA GLU A 133 21.33 17.23 4.17
C GLU A 133 22.04 16.65 2.95
N ASP A 134 23.38 16.70 2.96
CA ASP A 134 24.21 16.13 1.90
C ASP A 134 24.11 14.60 1.86
N ASN A 135 24.12 13.96 3.02
CA ASN A 135 24.02 12.51 3.11
C ASN A 135 22.67 11.98 2.62
N LEU A 136 21.57 12.63 3.03
CA LEU A 136 20.25 12.34 2.47
C LEU A 136 20.15 12.64 0.98
N SER A 137 20.98 13.56 0.47
CA SER A 137 21.06 13.88 -0.95
C SER A 137 21.82 12.85 -1.78
N LYS A 138 22.66 12.03 -1.14
CA LYS A 138 23.40 10.93 -1.79
C LYS A 138 22.60 9.63 -1.88
N LEU A 139 21.64 9.41 -0.97
CA LEU A 139 20.78 8.22 -1.01
C LEU A 139 19.95 8.15 -2.31
N PRO A 140 19.63 6.96 -2.82
CA PRO A 140 18.78 6.85 -3.99
C PRO A 140 17.32 7.25 -3.69
N VAL A 141 16.59 7.69 -4.70
CA VAL A 141 15.14 7.87 -4.65
C VAL A 141 14.46 6.62 -5.19
N ILE A 142 13.46 6.10 -4.47
CA ILE A 142 12.64 4.98 -4.94
C ILE A 142 11.57 5.51 -5.88
N VAL A 143 11.55 5.04 -7.12
CA VAL A 143 10.58 5.44 -8.15
C VAL A 143 9.66 4.26 -8.47
N LEU A 144 8.36 4.40 -8.26
CA LEU A 144 7.38 3.34 -8.47
C LEU A 144 6.52 3.60 -9.72
N ILE A 145 6.44 2.61 -10.60
CA ILE A 145 5.68 2.64 -11.86
C ILE A 145 4.68 1.48 -11.89
N HIS A 146 3.39 1.81 -11.97
CA HIS A 146 2.31 0.82 -11.97
C HIS A 146 2.12 0.13 -13.34
N GLY A 147 1.32 -0.94 -13.35
CA GLY A 147 0.98 -1.70 -14.54
C GLY A 147 -0.21 -1.14 -15.35
N LEU A 148 -0.62 -1.88 -16.38
CA LEU A 148 -1.76 -1.53 -17.23
C LEU A 148 -3.06 -1.49 -16.42
N GLY A 149 -3.81 -0.38 -16.50
CA GLY A 149 -5.03 -0.21 -15.68
C GLY A 149 -4.77 -0.05 -14.19
N GLY A 150 -3.49 0.12 -13.79
CA GLY A 150 -3.07 0.32 -12.42
C GLY A 150 -3.12 1.78 -11.97
N GLN A 151 -2.62 2.02 -10.76
CA GLN A 151 -2.50 3.35 -10.16
C GLN A 151 -1.57 3.32 -8.95
N THR A 152 -1.13 4.49 -8.49
CA THR A 152 -0.20 4.65 -7.37
C THR A 152 -0.69 3.99 -6.07
N SER A 153 -2.01 4.02 -5.82
CA SER A 153 -2.63 3.40 -4.64
C SER A 153 -2.49 1.88 -4.56
N GLN A 154 -2.03 1.22 -5.63
CA GLN A 154 -1.67 -0.19 -5.59
C GLN A 154 -0.42 -0.45 -4.73
N PHE A 155 0.41 0.58 -4.53
CA PHE A 155 1.64 0.50 -3.74
C PHE A 155 1.48 0.99 -2.30
N GLU A 156 0.25 1.14 -1.79
CA GLU A 156 -0.07 1.70 -0.47
C GLU A 156 0.84 1.16 0.66
N GLU A 157 0.87 -0.15 0.86
CA GLU A 157 1.63 -0.77 1.94
C GLU A 157 3.14 -0.69 1.72
N LEU A 158 3.57 -0.80 0.46
CA LEU A 158 4.98 -0.64 0.08
C LEU A 158 5.46 0.79 0.36
N LEU A 159 4.66 1.80 0.02
CA LEU A 159 4.92 3.20 0.31
C LEU A 159 4.93 3.48 1.81
N MET A 160 4.00 2.88 2.57
CA MET A 160 3.96 3.00 4.04
C MET A 160 5.26 2.50 4.69
N LEU A 161 5.81 1.39 4.20
CA LEU A 161 7.06 0.83 4.70
C LEU A 161 8.29 1.61 4.22
N LEU A 162 8.44 1.81 2.90
CA LEU A 162 9.63 2.44 2.33
C LEU A 162 9.79 3.91 2.77
N SER A 163 8.68 4.62 2.98
CA SER A 163 8.74 6.01 3.49
C SER A 163 9.31 6.14 4.90
N GLN A 164 9.56 5.04 5.62
CA GLN A 164 10.22 5.11 6.92
C GLN A 164 11.73 5.37 6.81
N SER A 165 12.32 5.17 5.63
CA SER A 165 13.77 5.26 5.42
C SER A 165 14.18 5.70 4.00
N CYS A 166 13.23 6.05 3.13
CA CYS A 166 13.52 6.44 1.75
C CYS A 166 12.80 7.73 1.33
N ASP A 167 13.41 8.47 0.39
CA ASP A 167 12.65 9.36 -0.49
C ASP A 167 11.90 8.51 -1.52
N CYS A 168 10.58 8.68 -1.63
CA CYS A 168 9.73 7.92 -2.56
C CYS A 168 9.07 8.86 -3.57
N PHE A 169 9.05 8.44 -4.83
CA PHE A 169 8.34 9.06 -5.93
C PHE A 169 7.49 8.01 -6.64
N ALA A 170 6.24 8.33 -6.95
CA ALA A 170 5.40 7.51 -7.80
C ALA A 170 4.59 8.42 -8.73
N VAL A 171 4.16 7.86 -9.86
CA VAL A 171 3.39 8.60 -10.86
C VAL A 171 2.24 7.75 -11.36
N ASP A 172 1.07 8.36 -11.43
CA ASP A 172 -0.03 7.80 -12.20
C ASP A 172 0.26 8.07 -13.68
N LEU A 173 0.51 6.99 -14.44
CA LEU A 173 0.80 7.06 -15.86
C LEU A 173 -0.34 7.77 -16.62
N PRO A 174 -0.04 8.44 -17.75
CA PRO A 174 -1.05 9.14 -18.55
C PRO A 174 -2.27 8.26 -18.82
N GLY A 175 -3.48 8.73 -18.54
CA GLY A 175 -4.74 8.00 -18.69
C GLY A 175 -5.16 7.10 -17.52
N PHE A 176 -4.32 6.90 -16.50
CA PHE A 176 -4.59 6.01 -15.37
C PHE A 176 -4.57 6.73 -14.03
N GLY A 177 -5.05 6.06 -12.96
CA GLY A 177 -5.15 6.63 -11.62
C GLY A 177 -5.80 8.01 -11.67
N HIS A 178 -5.19 9.01 -11.06
CA HIS A 178 -5.69 10.38 -11.11
C HIS A 178 -5.26 11.16 -12.36
N SER A 179 -4.33 10.66 -13.16
CA SER A 179 -3.88 11.25 -14.44
C SER A 179 -4.81 10.91 -15.62
N ARG A 180 -6.13 11.08 -15.48
CA ARG A 180 -7.13 10.47 -16.40
C ARG A 180 -7.77 11.41 -17.43
N PHE A 181 -8.39 10.82 -18.46
CA PHE A 181 -9.16 11.52 -19.51
C PHE A 181 -10.57 11.93 -19.08
N THR A 182 -11.18 11.13 -18.22
CA THR A 182 -12.60 11.21 -17.86
C THR A 182 -12.77 11.71 -16.44
N ASP A 183 -13.99 12.13 -16.11
CA ASP A 183 -14.29 12.52 -14.75
C ASP A 183 -14.20 11.31 -13.81
N GLU A 184 -14.00 11.56 -12.51
CA GLU A 184 -13.85 10.49 -11.53
C GLU A 184 -15.15 9.70 -11.35
N VAL A 185 -15.03 8.39 -11.16
CA VAL A 185 -16.16 7.50 -10.89
C VAL A 185 -16.09 7.00 -9.45
N GLY A 186 -17.19 7.16 -8.72
CA GLY A 186 -17.31 6.74 -7.33
C GLY A 186 -16.49 7.59 -6.37
N ASN A 187 -16.25 7.06 -5.17
CA ASN A 187 -15.55 7.78 -4.13
C ASN A 187 -14.02 7.77 -4.30
N SER A 188 -13.41 8.86 -3.84
CA SER A 188 -11.98 9.16 -3.91
C SER A 188 -11.61 10.03 -2.70
N MET A 189 -10.49 9.73 -2.04
CA MET A 189 -9.91 10.53 -0.95
C MET A 189 -9.13 11.73 -1.48
N ILE A 190 -8.47 11.62 -2.63
CA ILE A 190 -7.88 12.76 -3.33
C ILE A 190 -9.01 13.64 -3.84
N LYS A 191 -8.92 14.93 -3.53
CA LYS A 191 -9.81 15.98 -4.04
C LYS A 191 -8.95 17.00 -4.77
N HIS A 192 -8.89 16.89 -6.10
CA HIS A 192 -8.20 17.88 -6.92
C HIS A 192 -8.93 19.22 -6.91
N SER A 193 -8.17 20.31 -7.03
CA SER A 193 -8.76 21.61 -7.32
C SER A 193 -9.45 21.57 -8.69
N LYS A 194 -10.42 22.47 -8.91
CA LYS A 194 -11.09 22.58 -10.23
C LYS A 194 -10.08 22.84 -11.35
N GLU A 195 -9.02 23.59 -11.05
CA GLU A 195 -7.97 23.92 -12.02
C GLU A 195 -7.08 22.71 -12.32
N ASP A 196 -6.65 21.96 -11.29
CA ASP A 196 -5.88 20.74 -11.49
C ASP A 196 -6.64 19.71 -12.32
N ALA A 197 -7.92 19.49 -12.00
CA ALA A 197 -8.78 18.57 -12.75
C ALA A 197 -8.91 19.00 -14.22
N LYS A 198 -9.03 20.31 -14.49
CA LYS A 198 -9.06 20.87 -15.84
C LYS A 198 -7.73 20.67 -16.56
N ASN A 199 -6.61 20.95 -15.90
CA ASN A 199 -5.27 20.82 -16.47
C ASN A 199 -4.93 19.37 -16.82
N LEU A 200 -5.24 18.41 -15.95
CA LEU A 200 -5.12 16.98 -16.22
C LEU A 200 -5.92 16.59 -17.47
N LYS A 201 -7.21 16.94 -17.50
CA LYS A 201 -8.10 16.59 -18.62
C LYS A 201 -7.64 17.20 -19.94
N GLN A 202 -7.26 18.48 -19.92
CA GLN A 202 -6.75 19.19 -21.10
C GLN A 202 -5.43 18.58 -21.57
N SER A 203 -4.51 18.30 -20.66
CA SER A 203 -3.22 17.67 -20.97
C SER A 203 -3.40 16.30 -21.62
N MET A 204 -4.22 15.43 -21.04
CA MET A 204 -4.49 14.10 -21.62
C MET A 204 -5.18 14.20 -22.99
N SER A 205 -6.08 15.18 -23.18
CA SER A 205 -6.79 15.36 -24.46
C SER A 205 -5.89 15.74 -25.63
N LYS A 206 -4.72 16.35 -25.37
CA LYS A 206 -3.73 16.71 -26.39
C LYS A 206 -2.95 15.49 -26.92
N MET A 207 -2.90 14.38 -26.16
CA MET A 207 -2.12 13.21 -26.53
C MET A 207 -2.81 12.37 -27.62
N THR A 208 -2.06 12.00 -28.66
CA THR A 208 -2.52 11.11 -29.73
C THR A 208 -2.41 9.64 -29.32
N TRP A 209 -2.72 8.69 -30.22
CA TRP A 209 -2.55 7.26 -29.92
C TRP A 209 -1.07 6.85 -29.91
N GLU A 210 -0.27 7.48 -30.76
CA GLU A 210 1.16 7.26 -30.90
C GLU A 210 1.91 7.60 -29.61
N ASP A 211 1.48 8.64 -28.88
CA ASP A 211 2.08 9.04 -27.60
C ASP A 211 1.99 7.95 -26.51
N PHE A 212 1.12 6.94 -26.68
CA PHE A 212 0.96 5.82 -25.75
C PHE A 212 1.82 4.61 -26.09
N GLN A 213 2.65 4.70 -27.13
CA GLN A 213 3.67 3.69 -27.38
C GLN A 213 4.64 3.61 -26.20
N THR A 214 5.11 2.40 -25.87
CA THR A 214 5.98 2.21 -24.69
C THR A 214 7.20 3.11 -24.70
N ASP A 215 7.84 3.32 -25.84
CA ASP A 215 9.03 4.17 -25.94
C ASP A 215 8.70 5.65 -25.72
N ARG A 216 7.48 6.09 -26.07
CA ARG A 216 6.97 7.45 -25.82
C ARG A 216 6.66 7.68 -24.36
N ILE A 217 6.03 6.71 -23.70
CA ILE A 217 5.82 6.74 -22.25
C ILE A 217 7.17 6.76 -21.51
N VAL A 218 8.16 6.00 -21.99
CA VAL A 218 9.52 6.05 -21.44
C VAL A 218 10.16 7.43 -21.65
N GLU A 219 10.02 8.05 -22.82
CA GLU A 219 10.49 9.41 -23.11
C GLU A 219 9.81 10.46 -22.22
N ILE A 220 8.51 10.31 -21.92
CA ILE A 220 7.80 11.15 -20.95
C ILE A 220 8.39 10.98 -19.54
N LEU A 221 8.55 9.74 -19.06
CA LEU A 221 9.10 9.47 -17.73
C LEU A 221 10.57 9.91 -17.60
N GLU A 222 11.32 9.84 -18.69
CA GLU A 222 12.66 10.39 -18.77
C GLU A 222 12.65 11.90 -18.57
N ASN A 223 11.77 12.63 -19.25
CA ASN A 223 11.61 14.07 -19.05
C ASN A 223 11.16 14.39 -17.61
N VAL A 224 10.24 13.59 -17.04
CA VAL A 224 9.85 13.71 -15.62
C VAL A 224 11.06 13.60 -14.70
N VAL A 225 11.96 12.64 -14.93
CA VAL A 225 13.15 12.45 -14.11
C VAL A 225 14.21 13.53 -14.34
N MET A 226 14.45 13.90 -15.60
CA MET A 226 15.56 14.77 -16.00
C MET A 226 15.25 16.26 -15.78
N ASN A 227 13.98 16.67 -15.87
CA ASN A 227 13.57 18.07 -15.70
C ASN A 227 13.14 18.38 -14.25
N ASP A 228 12.98 17.35 -13.41
CA ASP A 228 12.65 17.51 -12.00
C ASP A 228 13.90 17.71 -11.15
N LYS A 229 14.02 18.90 -10.53
CA LYS A 229 15.14 19.26 -9.65
C LYS A 229 15.40 18.27 -8.51
N LYS A 230 14.37 17.59 -8.01
CA LYS A 230 14.46 16.60 -6.92
C LYS A 230 14.93 15.23 -7.41
N LEU A 231 14.79 14.92 -8.70
CA LEU A 231 15.16 13.64 -9.28
C LEU A 231 16.43 13.74 -10.13
N GLN A 232 16.63 14.82 -10.88
CA GLN A 232 17.67 14.99 -11.91
C GLN A 232 19.11 14.79 -11.39
N ASN A 233 19.36 15.07 -10.10
CA ASN A 233 20.68 14.95 -9.48
C ASN A 233 20.81 13.74 -8.52
N ARG A 234 19.82 12.86 -8.49
CA ARG A 234 19.77 11.72 -7.56
C ARG A 234 19.96 10.38 -8.28
N LYS A 235 20.59 9.41 -7.63
CA LYS A 235 20.52 8.01 -8.08
C LYS A 235 19.10 7.49 -7.85
N LEU A 236 18.67 6.52 -8.66
CA LEU A 236 17.31 5.99 -8.62
C LEU A 236 17.31 4.47 -8.42
N VAL A 237 16.31 4.00 -7.68
CA VAL A 237 15.88 2.59 -7.69
C VAL A 237 14.50 2.55 -8.32
N LEU A 238 14.34 1.81 -9.43
CA LEU A 238 13.05 1.73 -10.12
C LEU A 238 12.30 0.47 -9.72
N ILE A 239 11.04 0.61 -9.30
CA ILE A 239 10.13 -0.49 -8.99
C ILE A 239 9.00 -0.48 -10.01
N GLY A 240 8.88 -1.54 -10.81
CA GLY A 240 7.82 -1.69 -11.80
C GLY A 240 6.87 -2.83 -11.44
N HIS A 241 5.57 -2.65 -11.63
CA HIS A 241 4.59 -3.75 -11.55
C HIS A 241 4.00 -4.09 -12.93
N SER A 242 3.92 -5.38 -13.26
CA SER A 242 3.31 -5.88 -14.49
C SER A 242 3.87 -5.19 -15.73
N MET A 243 3.05 -4.55 -16.58
CA MET A 243 3.48 -3.69 -17.70
C MET A 243 4.59 -2.70 -17.32
N GLY A 244 4.53 -2.13 -16.11
CA GLY A 244 5.51 -1.20 -15.56
C GLY A 244 6.92 -1.79 -15.47
N THR A 245 7.07 -3.12 -15.37
CA THR A 245 8.38 -3.80 -15.38
C THR A 245 9.14 -3.57 -16.68
N HIS A 246 8.46 -3.63 -17.82
CA HIS A 246 9.06 -3.34 -19.12
C HIS A 246 9.36 -1.85 -19.30
N ILE A 247 8.52 -0.98 -18.76
CA ILE A 247 8.75 0.47 -18.75
C ILE A 247 10.01 0.79 -17.96
N VAL A 248 10.18 0.27 -16.73
CA VAL A 248 11.38 0.54 -15.92
C VAL A 248 12.64 -0.08 -16.52
N LEU A 249 12.55 -1.23 -17.19
CA LEU A 249 13.67 -1.82 -17.93
C LEU A 249 14.16 -0.92 -19.08
N LYS A 250 13.24 -0.34 -19.85
CA LYS A 250 13.58 0.61 -20.93
C LYS A 250 14.05 1.96 -20.39
N LEU A 251 13.35 2.48 -19.37
CA LEU A 251 13.69 3.73 -18.70
C LEU A 251 15.08 3.68 -18.06
N SER A 252 15.43 2.59 -17.40
CA SER A 252 16.77 2.43 -16.80
C SER A 252 17.88 2.53 -17.83
N ARG A 253 17.73 1.85 -18.97
CA ARG A 253 18.66 1.94 -20.09
C ARG A 253 18.72 3.36 -20.65
N SER A 254 17.57 4.00 -20.86
CA SER A 254 17.51 5.36 -21.39
C SER A 254 18.25 6.32 -20.45
N LEU A 255 17.85 6.41 -19.17
CA LEU A 255 18.46 7.29 -18.18
C LEU A 255 19.97 7.07 -18.02
N ASN A 256 20.42 5.82 -17.99
CA ASN A 256 21.84 5.49 -17.88
C ASN A 256 22.64 5.89 -19.13
N SER A 257 22.01 5.98 -20.30
CA SER A 257 22.68 6.44 -21.53
C SER A 257 22.83 7.97 -21.62
N LEU A 258 22.10 8.72 -20.79
CA LEU A 258 21.99 10.18 -20.87
C LEU A 258 22.80 10.91 -19.82
N THR A 259 23.42 10.14 -18.94
CA THR A 259 24.16 10.64 -17.81
C THR A 259 25.55 10.02 -17.87
N THR A 260 26.57 10.82 -17.55
CA THR A 260 27.95 10.35 -17.50
C THR A 260 28.12 9.29 -16.41
N GLU A 261 27.43 9.47 -15.30
CA GLU A 261 27.35 8.49 -14.24
C GLU A 261 26.04 7.70 -14.31
N LYS A 262 26.11 6.39 -14.06
CA LYS A 262 24.94 5.51 -13.97
C LYS A 262 23.86 6.09 -13.05
N LYS A 263 22.71 6.46 -13.62
CA LYS A 263 21.58 7.12 -12.95
C LYS A 263 20.71 6.15 -12.15
N VAL A 264 20.43 4.99 -12.72
CA VAL A 264 19.63 3.93 -12.11
C VAL A 264 20.55 2.88 -11.53
N GLU A 265 20.55 2.79 -10.20
CA GLU A 265 21.44 1.89 -9.47
C GLU A 265 20.88 0.46 -9.43
N SER A 266 19.56 0.33 -9.29
CA SER A 266 18.89 -0.96 -9.14
C SER A 266 17.45 -0.93 -9.65
N ILE A 267 16.93 -2.12 -9.95
CA ILE A 267 15.56 -2.33 -10.41
C ILE A 267 14.87 -3.46 -9.63
N VAL A 268 13.57 -3.31 -9.41
CA VAL A 268 12.69 -4.32 -8.81
C VAL A 268 11.52 -4.56 -9.75
N LEU A 269 11.32 -5.82 -10.15
CA LEU A 269 10.29 -6.24 -11.10
C LEU A 269 9.22 -7.07 -10.38
N LEU A 270 8.01 -6.54 -10.31
CA LEU A 270 6.87 -7.16 -9.63
C LEU A 270 5.92 -7.77 -10.67
N SER A 271 5.74 -9.09 -10.63
CA SER A 271 4.91 -9.88 -11.54
C SER A 271 5.16 -9.59 -13.04
N PRO A 272 6.43 -9.64 -13.51
CA PRO A 272 6.76 -9.20 -14.86
C PRO A 272 6.15 -10.11 -15.94
N PRO A 273 5.57 -9.55 -17.03
CA PRO A 273 5.24 -10.31 -18.22
C PRO A 273 6.51 -10.88 -18.89
N ASP A 274 6.30 -11.89 -19.73
CA ASP A 274 7.38 -12.54 -20.50
C ASP A 274 8.15 -11.56 -21.42
N ILE A 275 9.44 -11.80 -21.61
CA ILE A 275 10.29 -11.10 -22.57
C ILE A 275 9.89 -11.50 -24.00
N SER A 276 9.96 -10.56 -24.94
CA SER A 276 9.66 -10.87 -26.34
C SER A 276 10.78 -11.71 -26.98
N ASN A 277 10.43 -12.90 -27.47
CA ASN A 277 11.34 -13.81 -28.20
C ASN A 277 11.66 -13.36 -29.63
N THR A 278 11.02 -12.30 -30.13
CA THR A 278 11.28 -11.78 -31.48
C THR A 278 12.62 -11.04 -31.55
N LEU A 279 13.51 -11.48 -32.45
CA LEU A 279 14.75 -10.80 -32.86
C LEU A 279 14.49 -9.49 -33.68
N GLY A 280 13.27 -8.93 -33.62
CA GLY A 280 12.82 -7.77 -34.39
C GLY A 280 11.82 -6.91 -33.62
N ILE A 281 11.15 -5.97 -34.30
CA ILE A 281 10.19 -5.00 -33.69
C ILE A 281 9.19 -5.75 -32.79
N PRO A 282 9.08 -5.43 -31.49
CA PRO A 282 8.24 -6.16 -30.56
C PRO A 282 6.77 -6.11 -31.01
N LYS A 283 6.14 -7.27 -31.23
CA LYS A 283 4.69 -7.34 -31.42
C LYS A 283 4.00 -6.95 -30.11
N SER A 284 2.95 -6.13 -30.20
CA SER A 284 2.06 -5.83 -29.07
C SER A 284 1.62 -7.12 -28.37
N LEU A 285 1.45 -7.04 -27.04
CA LEU A 285 0.86 -8.08 -26.17
C LEU A 285 -0.39 -8.72 -26.79
N PHE A 286 -1.11 -7.90 -27.56
CA PHE A 286 -2.25 -8.28 -28.34
C PHE A 286 -1.97 -7.85 -29.78
N SER A 287 -1.48 -8.78 -30.61
CA SER A 287 -1.09 -8.48 -32.00
C SER A 287 -2.14 -7.59 -32.68
N THR A 288 -1.71 -6.47 -33.28
CA THR A 288 -2.54 -5.62 -34.15
C THR A 288 -3.06 -6.34 -35.40
N SER A 289 -2.76 -7.65 -35.57
CA SER A 289 -3.47 -8.56 -36.48
C SER A 289 -4.78 -9.12 -35.93
N ASN A 290 -5.05 -8.97 -34.63
CA ASN A 290 -6.32 -9.39 -34.03
C ASN A 290 -7.40 -8.37 -34.42
N PHE A 291 -8.17 -8.73 -35.44
CA PHE A 291 -9.34 -8.01 -35.93
C PHE A 291 -10.22 -7.41 -34.81
N LEU A 292 -10.40 -8.15 -33.70
CA LEU A 292 -11.16 -7.70 -32.53
C LEU A 292 -10.60 -6.44 -31.85
N ILE A 293 -9.28 -6.29 -31.74
CA ILE A 293 -8.67 -5.11 -31.11
C ILE A 293 -8.87 -3.89 -32.00
N ARG A 294 -8.73 -4.05 -33.33
CA ARG A 294 -9.02 -2.99 -34.29
C ARG A 294 -10.47 -2.52 -34.14
N ILE A 295 -11.42 -3.46 -34.02
CA ILE A 295 -12.81 -3.13 -33.72
C ILE A 295 -12.92 -2.31 -32.43
N PHE A 296 -12.24 -2.70 -31.35
CA PHE A 296 -12.31 -1.97 -30.08
C PHE A 296 -11.66 -0.58 -30.15
N ILE A 297 -10.59 -0.41 -30.93
CA ILE A 297 -9.95 0.89 -31.17
C ILE A 297 -10.93 1.83 -31.86
N TYR A 298 -11.61 1.38 -32.91
CA TYR A 298 -12.62 2.18 -33.63
C TYR A 298 -13.90 2.39 -32.82
N PHE A 299 -14.28 1.38 -32.02
CA PHE A 299 -15.51 1.37 -31.23
C PHE A 299 -15.22 0.98 -29.76
N PRO A 300 -14.63 1.89 -28.95
CA PRO A 300 -14.26 1.60 -27.55
C PRO A 300 -15.43 1.14 -26.67
N PHE A 301 -16.66 1.52 -27.01
CA PHE A 301 -17.85 1.07 -26.30
C PHE A 301 -18.04 -0.45 -26.35
N ILE A 302 -17.55 -1.13 -27.41
CA ILE A 302 -17.62 -2.59 -27.53
C ILE A 302 -16.70 -3.25 -26.51
N LEU A 303 -15.54 -2.66 -26.21
CA LEU A 303 -14.71 -3.14 -25.10
C LEU A 303 -15.43 -2.95 -23.77
N ASN A 304 -16.12 -1.83 -23.55
CA ASN A 304 -16.91 -1.62 -22.32
C ASN A 304 -17.96 -2.72 -22.15
N LEU A 305 -18.67 -3.07 -23.22
CA LEU A 305 -19.62 -4.20 -23.25
C LEU A 305 -18.96 -5.50 -22.76
N LEU A 306 -17.81 -5.87 -23.31
CA LEU A 306 -17.09 -7.07 -22.89
C LEU A 306 -16.58 -6.99 -21.44
N ARG A 307 -16.10 -5.82 -21.00
CA ARG A 307 -15.66 -5.61 -19.61
C ARG A 307 -16.83 -5.72 -18.64
N VAL A 308 -18.04 -5.27 -19.01
CA VAL A 308 -19.26 -5.50 -18.20
C VAL A 308 -19.50 -6.99 -18.06
N TYR A 309 -19.48 -7.76 -19.16
CA TYR A 309 -19.66 -9.22 -19.10
C TYR A 309 -18.57 -9.93 -18.27
N ASP A 310 -17.32 -9.48 -18.37
CA ASP A 310 -16.18 -10.07 -17.66
C ASP A 310 -16.21 -9.83 -16.15
N ARG A 311 -16.84 -8.73 -15.70
CA ARG A 311 -17.06 -8.41 -14.27
C ARG A 311 -18.28 -9.08 -13.66
N LEU A 312 -19.25 -9.50 -14.47
CA LEU A 312 -20.40 -10.28 -13.97
C LEU A 312 -19.93 -11.55 -13.27
N GLY A 313 -20.45 -11.77 -12.08
CA GLY A 313 -19.97 -12.78 -11.13
C GLY A 313 -19.38 -12.17 -9.86
N GLY A 314 -19.28 -10.84 -9.80
CA GLY A 314 -18.78 -10.08 -8.66
C GLY A 314 -17.39 -10.56 -8.21
N LEU A 315 -17.30 -11.00 -6.95
CA LEU A 315 -16.08 -11.48 -6.29
C LEU A 315 -15.42 -12.69 -6.99
N TYR A 316 -16.20 -13.45 -7.76
CA TYR A 316 -15.77 -14.67 -8.45
C TYR A 316 -15.77 -14.50 -9.98
N SER A 317 -15.84 -13.27 -10.45
CA SER A 317 -15.79 -12.97 -11.88
C SER A 317 -14.40 -13.26 -12.47
N GLY A 318 -14.35 -13.52 -13.78
CA GLY A 318 -13.08 -13.74 -14.49
C GLY A 318 -12.13 -12.55 -14.34
N SER A 319 -12.67 -11.32 -14.28
CA SER A 319 -11.89 -10.09 -14.07
C SER A 319 -11.10 -10.05 -12.76
N VAL A 320 -11.55 -10.79 -11.74
CA VAL A 320 -10.93 -10.86 -10.42
C VAL A 320 -10.02 -12.06 -10.32
N LEU A 321 -10.51 -13.25 -10.68
CA LEU A 321 -9.80 -14.51 -10.52
C LEU A 321 -8.51 -14.61 -11.37
N ARG A 322 -8.37 -13.80 -12.42
CA ARG A 322 -7.11 -13.69 -13.17
C ARG A 322 -6.02 -12.90 -12.43
N MET A 323 -6.42 -12.05 -11.49
CA MET A 323 -5.54 -11.08 -10.82
C MET A 323 -5.13 -11.51 -9.42
N VAL A 324 -5.97 -12.29 -8.73
CA VAL A 324 -5.74 -12.72 -7.35
C VAL A 324 -5.71 -14.24 -7.25
N GLY A 325 -4.99 -14.77 -6.26
CA GLY A 325 -4.92 -16.19 -5.97
C GLY A 325 -6.20 -16.75 -5.34
N SER A 326 -6.24 -18.08 -5.24
CA SER A 326 -7.33 -18.88 -4.70
C SER A 326 -7.71 -18.50 -3.26
N GLN A 327 -6.72 -18.13 -2.45
CA GLN A 327 -6.86 -17.76 -1.03
C GLN A 327 -7.08 -16.25 -0.80
N ALA A 328 -7.35 -15.48 -1.85
CA ALA A 328 -7.57 -14.05 -1.72
C ALA A 328 -8.81 -13.72 -0.87
N SER A 329 -8.62 -12.83 0.11
CA SER A 329 -9.69 -12.36 1.01
C SER A 329 -10.80 -11.65 0.23
N ILE A 330 -11.99 -11.53 0.84
CA ILE A 330 -13.10 -10.74 0.28
C ILE A 330 -12.64 -9.29 0.03
N TYR A 331 -11.91 -8.68 0.96
CA TYR A 331 -11.42 -7.31 0.81
C TYR A 331 -10.43 -7.15 -0.35
N THR A 332 -9.51 -8.11 -0.54
CA THR A 332 -8.60 -8.15 -1.69
C THR A 332 -9.40 -8.17 -2.99
N LYS A 333 -10.40 -9.05 -3.09
CA LYS A 333 -11.27 -9.17 -4.26
C LYS A 333 -12.07 -7.88 -4.50
N VAL A 334 -12.64 -7.27 -3.46
CA VAL A 334 -13.34 -5.98 -3.54
C VAL A 334 -12.43 -4.87 -4.05
N LYS A 335 -11.21 -4.75 -3.51
CA LYS A 335 -10.24 -3.72 -3.92
C LYS A 335 -9.81 -3.92 -5.38
N GLN A 336 -9.61 -5.18 -5.80
CA GLN A 336 -9.35 -5.51 -7.20
C GLN A 336 -10.51 -5.09 -8.11
N ILE A 337 -11.77 -5.36 -7.73
CA ILE A 337 -12.95 -4.90 -8.49
C ILE A 337 -13.02 -3.38 -8.53
N ARG A 338 -12.76 -2.70 -7.40
CA ARG A 338 -12.78 -1.23 -7.33
C ARG A 338 -11.82 -0.60 -8.32
N TRP A 339 -10.62 -1.18 -8.49
CA TRP A 339 -9.65 -0.76 -9.50
C TRP A 339 -10.08 -1.13 -10.93
N ASN A 340 -10.66 -2.33 -11.12
CA ASN A 340 -11.21 -2.72 -12.43
C ASN A 340 -12.30 -1.74 -12.92
N LEU A 341 -13.14 -1.25 -12.00
CA LEU A 341 -14.19 -0.26 -12.28
C LEU A 341 -13.66 1.15 -12.56
N ASP A 342 -12.45 1.46 -12.07
CA ASP A 342 -11.83 2.77 -12.23
C ASP A 342 -11.00 2.90 -13.52
N SER A 343 -10.65 1.77 -14.14
CA SER A 343 -9.83 1.72 -15.33
C SER A 343 -10.58 2.21 -16.59
N ASP A 344 -10.17 3.35 -17.13
CA ASP A 344 -10.70 3.91 -18.36
C ASP A 344 -10.33 3.05 -19.59
N SER A 345 -11.32 2.65 -20.37
CA SER A 345 -11.12 1.76 -21.52
C SER A 345 -10.41 2.45 -22.68
N LYS A 346 -10.54 3.77 -22.84
CA LYS A 346 -9.84 4.51 -23.90
C LYS A 346 -8.34 4.57 -23.62
N ALA A 347 -7.96 4.92 -22.39
CA ALA A 347 -6.58 4.82 -21.92
C ALA A 347 -6.05 3.40 -22.07
N TRP A 348 -6.81 2.42 -21.58
CA TRP A 348 -6.41 1.02 -21.63
C TRP A 348 -6.13 0.53 -23.06
N LEU A 349 -7.00 0.86 -24.03
CA LEU A 349 -6.81 0.50 -25.44
C LEU A 349 -5.58 1.16 -26.05
N ARG A 350 -5.33 2.44 -25.75
CA ARG A 350 -4.15 3.17 -26.23
C ARG A 350 -2.85 2.51 -25.78
N TYR A 351 -2.76 2.11 -24.51
CA TYR A 351 -1.61 1.34 -24.03
C TYR A 351 -1.55 -0.04 -24.66
N VAL A 352 -2.66 -0.75 -24.82
CA VAL A 352 -2.63 -2.08 -25.42
C VAL A 352 -2.15 -2.06 -26.87
N GLU A 353 -2.58 -1.07 -27.65
CA GLU A 353 -2.08 -0.87 -29.00
C GLU A 353 -0.59 -0.48 -29.00
N GLY A 354 -0.20 0.45 -28.13
CA GLY A 354 1.17 0.99 -28.06
C GLY A 354 2.17 0.12 -27.28
N PHE A 355 1.72 -0.88 -26.53
CA PHE A 355 2.59 -1.60 -25.60
C PHE A 355 3.53 -2.55 -26.33
N GLN A 356 4.83 -2.30 -26.19
CA GLN A 356 5.90 -3.08 -26.75
C GLN A 356 6.77 -3.64 -25.63
N ARG A 357 6.71 -4.96 -25.47
CA ARG A 357 7.57 -5.69 -24.54
C ARG A 357 9.03 -5.46 -24.87
N VAL A 358 9.87 -5.53 -23.84
CA VAL A 358 11.33 -5.59 -23.99
C VAL A 358 11.69 -6.86 -24.75
N GLY A 359 12.50 -6.74 -25.80
CA GLY A 359 13.06 -7.88 -26.53
C GLY A 359 14.24 -8.51 -25.81
N LYS A 360 14.58 -9.77 -26.13
CA LYS A 360 15.70 -10.49 -25.48
C LYS A 360 17.03 -9.73 -25.50
N SER A 361 17.40 -9.13 -26.64
CA SER A 361 18.64 -8.34 -26.77
C SER A 361 18.63 -7.08 -25.89
N GLN A 362 17.50 -6.38 -25.86
CA GLN A 362 17.29 -5.20 -25.01
C GLN A 362 17.35 -5.59 -23.52
N PHE A 363 16.73 -6.72 -23.16
CA PHE A 363 16.76 -7.24 -21.79
C PHE A 363 18.19 -7.57 -21.36
N ILE A 364 18.95 -8.30 -22.19
CA ILE A 364 20.36 -8.62 -21.93
C ILE A 364 21.18 -7.34 -21.75
N ALA A 365 20.99 -6.34 -22.61
CA ALA A 365 21.69 -5.06 -22.50
C ALA A 365 21.33 -4.32 -21.19
N SER A 366 20.04 -4.28 -20.81
CA SER A 366 19.60 -3.70 -19.55
C SER A 366 20.20 -4.44 -18.35
N MET A 367 20.13 -5.77 -18.32
CA MET A 367 20.68 -6.60 -17.22
C MET A 367 22.20 -6.46 -17.10
N SER A 368 22.92 -6.46 -18.22
CA SER A 368 24.38 -6.33 -18.24
C SER A 368 24.83 -5.01 -17.60
N SER A 369 24.03 -3.95 -17.72
CA SER A 369 24.33 -2.67 -17.05
C SER A 369 24.27 -2.74 -15.52
N PHE A 370 23.64 -3.78 -14.96
CA PHE A 370 23.54 -4.04 -13.52
C PHE A 370 24.58 -5.02 -13.00
N LYS A 371 25.46 -5.54 -13.87
CA LYS A 371 26.61 -6.34 -13.45
C LYS A 371 27.60 -5.47 -12.66
N ASN A 372 28.13 -6.02 -11.58
CA ASN A 372 29.09 -5.40 -10.68
C ASN A 372 30.14 -6.43 -10.24
N ASP A 373 31.23 -5.94 -9.66
CA ASP A 373 32.39 -6.75 -9.26
C ASP A 373 32.21 -7.40 -7.87
N ASP A 374 31.26 -6.93 -7.07
CA ASP A 374 31.00 -7.40 -5.70
C ASP A 374 29.97 -8.54 -5.61
N ASP A 375 29.57 -9.11 -6.76
CA ASP A 375 28.55 -10.16 -6.92
C ASP A 375 27.18 -9.87 -6.27
N LYS A 376 26.96 -8.66 -5.74
CA LYS A 376 25.70 -8.26 -5.11
C LYS A 376 24.64 -8.10 -6.18
N SER A 377 23.45 -8.65 -5.94
CA SER A 377 22.36 -8.48 -6.89
C SER A 377 21.82 -7.06 -6.89
N LYS A 378 21.80 -6.41 -8.05
CA LYS A 378 21.14 -5.11 -8.26
C LYS A 378 19.75 -5.26 -8.91
N VAL A 379 19.25 -6.49 -9.04
CA VAL A 379 17.96 -6.80 -9.67
C VAL A 379 17.17 -7.78 -8.81
N LEU A 380 15.96 -7.39 -8.41
CA LEU A 380 15.03 -8.26 -7.69
C LEU A 380 13.79 -8.54 -8.55
N ILE A 381 13.36 -9.80 -8.63
CA ILE A 381 12.14 -10.21 -9.35
C ILE A 381 11.21 -10.97 -8.41
N LEU A 382 9.98 -10.51 -8.24
CA LEU A 382 8.95 -11.20 -7.44
C LEU A 382 7.76 -11.58 -8.32
N CYS A 383 7.16 -12.74 -8.11
CA CYS A 383 5.96 -13.17 -8.84
C CYS A 383 5.16 -14.18 -8.01
N GLY A 384 3.83 -14.12 -8.09
CA GLY A 384 2.94 -15.10 -7.48
C GLY A 384 2.94 -16.43 -8.24
N GLU A 385 2.89 -17.54 -7.51
CA GLU A 385 2.85 -18.87 -8.14
C GLU A 385 1.53 -19.16 -8.86
N GLU A 386 0.43 -18.51 -8.43
CA GLU A 386 -0.90 -18.63 -9.02
C GLU A 386 -1.20 -17.51 -10.03
N ASP A 387 -0.19 -16.75 -10.46
CA ASP A 387 -0.36 -15.64 -11.40
C ASP A 387 -0.84 -16.15 -12.77
N GLN A 388 -2.11 -15.85 -13.11
CA GLN A 388 -2.69 -16.21 -14.40
C GLN A 388 -2.46 -15.14 -15.48
N ALA A 389 -2.16 -13.90 -15.09
CA ALA A 389 -1.95 -12.79 -16.01
C ALA A 389 -0.52 -12.80 -16.58
N THR A 390 0.47 -13.07 -15.73
CA THR A 390 1.88 -13.21 -16.08
C THR A 390 2.48 -14.45 -15.43
N PRO A 391 2.17 -15.66 -15.98
CA PRO A 391 2.58 -16.92 -15.37
C PRO A 391 4.08 -16.98 -15.01
N ILE A 392 4.39 -17.43 -13.79
CA ILE A 392 5.74 -17.43 -13.22
C ILE A 392 6.80 -18.07 -14.11
N ASN A 393 6.43 -19.13 -14.83
CA ASN A 393 7.31 -19.85 -15.77
C ASN A 393 7.72 -18.99 -16.97
N LYS A 394 6.82 -18.11 -17.42
CA LYS A 394 7.03 -17.24 -18.59
C LYS A 394 7.65 -15.89 -18.20
N GLY A 395 7.29 -15.35 -17.04
CA GLY A 395 7.84 -14.10 -16.54
C GLY A 395 9.15 -14.31 -15.78
N LEU A 396 9.04 -14.58 -14.48
CA LEU A 396 10.16 -14.64 -13.54
C LEU A 396 11.21 -15.69 -13.94
N ARG A 397 10.81 -16.95 -14.19
CA ARG A 397 11.76 -18.04 -14.43
C ARG A 397 12.53 -17.85 -15.75
N HIS A 398 11.86 -17.40 -16.80
CA HIS A 398 12.51 -17.10 -18.08
C HIS A 398 13.49 -15.92 -17.97
N MET A 399 13.11 -14.83 -17.29
CA MET A 399 14.03 -13.71 -17.04
C MET A 399 15.26 -14.14 -16.23
N LYS A 400 15.06 -14.98 -15.21
CA LYS A 400 16.14 -15.55 -14.40
C LYS A 400 17.09 -16.41 -15.24
N GLU A 401 16.54 -17.27 -16.08
CA GLU A 401 17.33 -18.11 -17.00
C GLU A 401 18.19 -17.24 -17.94
N ILE A 402 17.63 -16.18 -18.53
CA ILE A 402 18.41 -15.27 -19.37
C ILE A 402 19.52 -14.58 -18.57
N ALA A 403 19.23 -14.12 -17.34
CA ALA A 403 20.19 -13.45 -16.49
C ALA A 403 21.35 -14.38 -16.05
N ASP A 404 21.04 -15.64 -15.74
CA ASP A 404 22.03 -16.66 -15.38
C ASP A 404 22.98 -16.96 -16.55
N ASN A 405 22.43 -17.04 -17.77
CA ASN A 405 23.21 -17.26 -18.98
C ASN A 405 24.23 -16.14 -19.25
N ILE A 406 23.93 -14.90 -18.84
CA ILE A 406 24.85 -13.75 -18.97
C ILE A 406 25.62 -13.45 -17.67
N LYS A 407 25.49 -14.31 -16.64
CA LYS A 407 26.16 -14.20 -15.34
C LYS A 407 25.92 -12.85 -14.66
N VAL A 408 24.66 -12.40 -14.65
CA VAL A 408 24.22 -11.22 -13.88
C VAL A 408 23.52 -11.71 -12.62
N PRO A 409 23.97 -11.35 -11.41
CA PRO A 409 23.32 -11.75 -10.17
C PRO A 409 21.90 -11.17 -10.07
N VAL A 410 20.89 -12.04 -9.99
CA VAL A 410 19.47 -11.67 -9.85
C VAL A 410 18.84 -12.43 -8.68
N GLU A 411 18.27 -11.69 -7.75
CA GLU A 411 17.43 -12.27 -6.69
C GLU A 411 16.01 -12.50 -7.21
N THR A 412 15.44 -13.67 -6.91
CA THR A 412 14.08 -14.04 -7.33
C THR A 412 13.27 -14.59 -6.18
N VAL A 413 12.00 -14.19 -6.08
CA VAL A 413 11.07 -14.66 -5.05
C VAL A 413 9.76 -15.14 -5.69
N ALA A 414 9.49 -16.43 -5.55
CA ALA A 414 8.20 -17.04 -5.88
C ALA A 414 7.28 -16.98 -4.64
N ILE A 415 6.11 -16.36 -4.77
CA ILE A 415 5.18 -16.14 -3.66
C ILE A 415 4.06 -17.16 -3.73
N HIS A 416 4.05 -18.06 -2.74
CA HIS A 416 3.08 -19.14 -2.65
C HIS A 416 1.67 -18.59 -2.35
N ASN A 417 0.64 -19.25 -2.90
CA ASN A 417 -0.78 -18.90 -2.73
C ASN A 417 -1.07 -17.42 -3.05
N CYS A 418 -0.50 -16.92 -4.13
CA CYS A 418 -0.59 -15.52 -4.54
C CYS A 418 -0.69 -15.43 -6.06
N GLY A 419 -1.58 -14.56 -6.56
CA GLY A 419 -1.77 -14.28 -7.98
C GLY A 419 -0.91 -13.10 -8.46
N HIS A 420 -1.46 -12.34 -9.41
CA HIS A 420 -0.77 -11.23 -10.06
C HIS A 420 -0.58 -9.99 -9.18
N SER A 421 -1.58 -9.71 -8.35
CA SER A 421 -1.63 -8.52 -7.49
C SER A 421 -0.86 -8.75 -6.18
N ILE A 422 0.43 -9.11 -6.28
CA ILE A 422 1.26 -9.51 -5.13
C ILE A 422 1.35 -8.43 -4.03
N VAL A 423 1.36 -7.16 -4.41
CA VAL A 423 1.37 -6.01 -3.48
C VAL A 423 0.03 -5.78 -2.78
N LEU A 424 -1.05 -6.38 -3.29
CA LEU A 424 -2.38 -6.36 -2.68
C LEU A 424 -2.65 -7.60 -1.83
N GLU A 425 -2.16 -8.77 -2.25
CA GLU A 425 -2.44 -10.04 -1.59
C GLU A 425 -1.49 -10.37 -0.44
N LYS A 426 -0.20 -10.04 -0.59
CA LYS A 426 0.86 -10.31 0.40
C LYS A 426 1.71 -9.05 0.66
N PRO A 427 1.10 -7.91 1.00
CA PRO A 427 1.78 -6.62 1.08
C PRO A 427 2.97 -6.62 2.04
N GLU A 428 2.83 -7.19 3.24
CA GLU A 428 3.88 -7.17 4.27
C GLU A 428 5.09 -8.00 3.84
N PHE A 429 4.82 -9.18 3.26
CA PHE A 429 5.87 -10.06 2.76
C PHE A 429 6.62 -9.43 1.60
N VAL A 430 5.91 -8.93 0.58
CA VAL A 430 6.50 -8.26 -0.59
C VAL A 430 7.33 -7.05 -0.16
N SER A 431 6.76 -6.21 0.70
CA SER A 431 7.44 -5.00 1.17
C SER A 431 8.68 -5.33 2.02
N GLY A 432 8.60 -6.35 2.87
CA GLY A 432 9.74 -6.85 3.65
C GLY A 432 10.86 -7.41 2.77
N MET A 433 10.53 -8.16 1.70
CA MET A 433 11.52 -8.67 0.75
C MET A 433 12.22 -7.54 -0.02
N ILE A 434 11.45 -6.55 -0.49
CA ILE A 434 12.02 -5.38 -1.17
C ILE A 434 12.93 -4.61 -0.22
N LEU A 435 12.49 -4.32 1.00
CA LEU A 435 13.29 -3.58 1.97
C LEU A 435 14.60 -4.32 2.32
N LYS A 436 14.52 -5.63 2.54
CA LYS A 436 15.69 -6.50 2.78
C LYS A 436 16.69 -6.44 1.62
N PHE A 437 16.20 -6.54 0.39
CA PHE A 437 17.03 -6.43 -0.81
C PHE A 437 17.73 -5.07 -0.89
N LEU A 438 17.01 -3.98 -0.63
CA LEU A 438 17.57 -2.62 -0.68
C LEU A 438 18.67 -2.41 0.38
N MET A 439 18.45 -2.83 1.63
CA MET A 439 19.44 -2.62 2.69
C MET A 439 20.70 -3.47 2.50
N ASN A 440 20.57 -4.69 1.95
CA ASN A 440 21.71 -5.60 1.80
C ASN A 440 22.55 -5.29 0.56
N ASN A 441 21.88 -4.91 -0.54
CA ASN A 441 22.53 -4.79 -1.84
C ASN A 441 22.78 -3.35 -2.30
N ILE A 442 22.07 -2.36 -1.76
CA ILE A 442 22.12 -0.96 -2.22
C ILE A 442 22.84 -0.08 -1.20
N ASP A 443 22.18 0.27 -0.10
CA ASP A 443 22.78 1.00 1.02
C ASP A 443 22.09 0.58 2.33
N ALA A 444 22.89 0.16 3.32
CA ALA A 444 22.39 -0.24 4.64
C ALA A 444 21.61 0.88 5.36
N LYS A 445 21.84 2.15 4.98
CA LYS A 445 21.12 3.31 5.54
C LYS A 445 19.67 3.40 5.08
N LEU A 446 19.26 2.58 4.12
CA LEU A 446 17.85 2.40 3.74
C LEU A 446 17.08 1.53 4.77
N ASP A 447 17.73 1.06 5.84
CA ASP A 447 17.05 0.37 6.96
C ASP A 447 16.29 1.39 7.86
N PRO A 448 14.98 1.18 8.13
CA PRO A 448 14.24 1.97 9.11
C PRO A 448 14.91 2.07 10.48
N SER A 449 15.63 1.02 10.91
CA SER A 449 16.36 0.99 12.18
C SER A 449 17.49 2.01 12.24
N PHE A 450 18.15 2.28 11.11
CA PHE A 450 19.14 3.35 10.98
C PHE A 450 18.49 4.71 11.29
N VAL A 451 17.35 5.01 10.65
CA VAL A 451 16.58 6.24 10.86
C VAL A 451 16.10 6.38 12.31
N LEU A 452 15.67 5.29 12.95
CA LEU A 452 15.29 5.32 14.36
C LEU A 452 16.46 5.69 15.26
N THR A 453 17.65 5.17 14.98
CA THR A 453 18.86 5.49 15.74
C THR A 453 19.23 6.96 15.60
N LEU A 454 19.17 7.51 14.38
CA LEU A 454 19.40 8.95 14.16
C LEU A 454 18.39 9.82 14.93
N LYS A 455 17.11 9.42 14.96
CA LYS A 455 16.08 10.11 15.76
C LYS A 455 16.40 10.06 17.26
N ALA A 456 16.95 8.95 17.77
CA ALA A 456 17.34 8.84 19.17
C ALA A 456 18.46 9.85 19.50
N ILE A 457 19.50 9.93 18.67
CA ILE A 457 20.61 10.89 18.81
C ILE A 457 20.10 12.33 18.76
N ILE A 458 19.27 12.70 17.77
CA ILE A 458 18.73 14.06 17.65
C ILE A 458 17.96 14.50 18.91
N ASN A 459 17.35 13.54 19.60
CA ASN A 459 16.52 13.77 20.76
C ASN A 459 17.30 13.67 22.10
N GLY A 460 18.58 13.25 22.07
CA GLY A 460 19.51 13.25 23.21
C GLY A 460 19.01 12.53 24.45
N ASP A 461 18.14 11.54 24.26
CA ASP A 461 17.32 10.87 25.28
C ASP A 461 16.53 11.80 26.25
N LYS A 462 16.64 13.13 26.17
CA LYS A 462 15.80 14.10 26.91
C LYS A 462 14.32 13.98 26.54
N TRP A 463 14.05 13.61 25.29
CA TRP A 463 12.71 13.28 24.81
C TRP A 463 12.27 11.89 25.27
N GLY A 464 13.19 10.93 25.40
CA GLY A 464 12.93 9.60 25.98
C GLY A 464 12.59 9.68 27.46
N LEU A 465 13.29 10.54 28.22
CA LEU A 465 13.05 10.82 29.65
C LEU A 465 11.72 11.57 29.88
N LYS A 466 11.43 12.66 29.16
CA LYS A 466 10.12 13.34 29.27
C LYS A 466 8.95 12.45 28.82
N ASN A 467 9.15 11.66 27.77
CA ASN A 467 8.16 10.66 27.36
C ASN A 467 8.08 9.51 28.37
N LEU A 468 9.17 9.14 29.05
CA LEU A 468 9.20 8.13 30.09
C LEU A 468 8.45 8.60 31.33
N ASP A 469 8.65 9.83 31.77
CA ASP A 469 7.92 10.41 32.91
C ASP A 469 6.42 10.50 32.61
N LYS A 470 6.07 11.02 31.43
CA LYS A 470 4.70 11.03 30.95
C LYS A 470 4.12 9.62 30.79
N TRP A 471 4.90 8.68 30.28
CA TRP A 471 4.49 7.30 30.12
C TRP A 471 4.30 6.63 31.49
N LYS A 472 5.18 6.88 32.46
CA LYS A 472 5.09 6.39 33.85
C LYS A 472 3.83 6.93 34.53
N SER A 473 3.50 8.19 34.32
CA SER A 473 2.29 8.82 34.90
C SER A 473 0.98 8.35 34.26
N ILE A 474 1.02 7.61 33.16
CA ILE A 474 -0.18 7.08 32.47
C ILE A 474 -0.51 5.69 33.03
N GLN A 475 -1.80 5.45 33.26
CA GLN A 475 -2.34 4.14 33.62
C GLN A 475 -1.86 3.03 32.65
N ASN A 476 -1.29 1.97 33.21
CA ASN A 476 -0.72 0.83 32.49
C ASN A 476 -1.72 0.21 31.52
N VAL A 477 -2.81 -0.35 32.07
CA VAL A 477 -3.97 -0.92 31.38
C VAL A 477 -5.21 -0.21 31.91
N SER A 478 -6.15 0.15 31.03
CA SER A 478 -7.41 0.78 31.40
C SER A 478 -8.22 -0.09 32.35
N ASP A 479 -9.18 0.52 33.02
CA ASP A 479 -10.23 -0.26 33.67
C ASP A 479 -11.10 -0.94 32.61
N ILE A 480 -11.97 -1.85 33.06
CA ILE A 480 -12.92 -2.53 32.18
C ILE A 480 -13.88 -1.49 31.61
N ILE A 481 -14.04 -1.47 30.29
CA ILE A 481 -14.98 -0.57 29.61
C ILE A 481 -16.37 -1.17 29.75
N ILE A 482 -17.23 -0.48 30.50
CA ILE A 482 -18.60 -0.88 30.79
C ILE A 482 -19.54 0.21 30.29
N ASN A 483 -20.56 -0.17 29.51
CA ASN A 483 -21.61 0.75 29.13
C ASN A 483 -22.51 1.02 30.35
N ALA A 484 -22.58 2.27 30.79
CA ALA A 484 -23.33 2.66 31.98
C ALA A 484 -24.85 2.44 31.86
N ASN A 485 -25.39 2.45 30.64
CA ASN A 485 -26.82 2.30 30.38
C ASN A 485 -27.24 0.82 30.31
N THR A 486 -26.40 -0.04 29.73
CA THR A 486 -26.73 -1.46 29.47
C THR A 486 -26.01 -2.45 30.38
N ASN A 487 -25.00 -2.00 31.13
CA ASN A 487 -24.04 -2.84 31.86
C ASN A 487 -23.28 -3.84 30.98
N ASN A 488 -23.32 -3.69 29.65
CA ASN A 488 -22.54 -4.52 28.74
C ASN A 488 -21.04 -4.25 28.90
N ILE A 489 -20.25 -5.32 28.86
CA ILE A 489 -18.79 -5.29 29.05
C ILE A 489 -18.10 -5.40 27.70
N SER A 490 -17.10 -4.55 27.46
CA SER A 490 -16.22 -4.67 26.30
C SER A 490 -15.20 -5.81 26.45
N PRO A 491 -14.89 -6.57 25.38
CA PRO A 491 -13.72 -7.46 25.38
C PRO A 491 -12.39 -6.71 25.31
N LEU A 492 -12.41 -5.39 25.09
CA LEU A 492 -11.22 -4.61 24.79
C LEU A 492 -10.78 -3.80 26.01
N LEU A 493 -9.47 -3.77 26.23
CA LEU A 493 -8.80 -2.89 27.17
C LEU A 493 -7.83 -2.00 26.41
N ALA A 494 -7.68 -0.74 26.82
CA ALA A 494 -6.65 0.13 26.29
C ALA A 494 -5.42 0.09 27.19
N MET A 495 -4.23 -0.01 26.63
CA MET A 495 -2.99 0.06 27.41
C MET A 495 -1.98 1.02 26.80
N LYS A 496 -1.03 1.46 27.63
CA LYS A 496 0.20 2.08 27.12
C LYS A 496 1.15 1.00 26.63
N THR A 497 2.07 1.36 25.72
CA THR A 497 3.06 0.41 25.20
C THR A 497 3.93 -0.17 26.32
N LEU A 498 4.31 -1.45 26.26
CA LEU A 498 5.15 -2.10 27.26
C LEU A 498 6.63 -1.76 27.09
N ARG A 499 7.45 -2.03 28.10
CA ARG A 499 8.91 -1.90 28.05
C ARG A 499 9.57 -3.15 28.63
N ASN A 500 10.54 -3.76 27.94
CA ASN A 500 11.14 -5.05 28.35
C ASN A 500 11.62 -5.07 29.80
N ASN A 501 12.29 -4.01 30.25
CA ASN A 501 12.95 -3.96 31.56
C ASN A 501 12.23 -3.02 32.55
N ASP A 502 10.97 -2.65 32.30
CA ASP A 502 10.24 -1.78 33.22
C ASP A 502 9.67 -2.60 34.40
N PRO A 503 9.87 -2.17 35.65
CA PRO A 503 9.48 -2.94 36.83
C PRO A 503 7.97 -2.92 37.12
N ALA A 504 7.15 -2.23 36.32
CA ALA A 504 5.70 -2.16 36.51
C ALA A 504 4.89 -2.52 35.26
N HIS A 505 5.43 -2.33 34.04
CA HIS A 505 4.72 -2.56 32.78
C HIS A 505 5.62 -3.16 31.70
N SER A 506 6.09 -4.39 31.97
CA SER A 506 6.83 -5.26 31.04
C SER A 506 6.00 -6.48 30.61
N PRO A 507 6.39 -7.21 29.55
CA PRO A 507 5.70 -8.42 29.11
C PRO A 507 5.51 -9.45 30.23
N GLU A 508 6.57 -9.73 30.98
CA GLU A 508 6.56 -10.70 32.08
C GLU A 508 5.59 -10.27 33.20
N ILE A 509 5.62 -8.99 33.59
CA ILE A 509 4.75 -8.48 34.65
C ILE A 509 3.29 -8.49 34.20
N LEU A 510 3.00 -8.05 32.97
CA LEU A 510 1.63 -8.05 32.46
C LEU A 510 1.07 -9.47 32.41
N GLU A 511 1.85 -10.43 31.93
CA GLU A 511 1.40 -11.81 31.80
C GLU A 511 1.11 -12.49 33.14
N ASN A 512 1.89 -12.14 34.18
CA ASN A 512 1.71 -12.63 35.55
C ASN A 512 0.55 -11.93 36.29
N THR A 513 0.37 -10.63 36.07
CA THR A 513 -0.62 -9.82 36.82
C THR A 513 -2.01 -9.80 36.17
N ARG A 514 -2.11 -10.10 34.87
CA ARG A 514 -3.36 -10.11 34.10
C ARG A 514 -3.61 -11.46 33.42
N PRO A 515 -4.04 -12.48 34.20
CA PRO A 515 -4.41 -13.79 33.66
C PRO A 515 -5.62 -13.71 32.70
N ASP A 516 -6.42 -12.66 32.84
CA ASP A 516 -7.62 -12.35 32.07
C ASP A 516 -7.33 -11.83 30.65
N ILE A 517 -6.12 -11.32 30.37
CA ILE A 517 -5.73 -10.85 29.04
C ILE A 517 -5.22 -12.02 28.21
N ILE A 518 -5.81 -12.26 27.04
CA ILE A 518 -5.47 -13.39 26.15
C ILE A 518 -4.68 -12.98 24.91
N GLY A 519 -4.76 -11.70 24.54
CA GLY A 519 -4.10 -11.18 23.34
C GLY A 519 -3.77 -9.70 23.44
N ILE A 520 -2.76 -9.29 22.67
CA ILE A 520 -2.36 -7.89 22.51
C ILE A 520 -2.45 -7.51 21.03
N ILE A 521 -3.10 -6.39 20.75
CA ILE A 521 -3.09 -5.75 19.43
C ILE A 521 -2.24 -4.47 19.51
N ASP A 522 -1.06 -4.52 18.90
CA ASP A 522 -0.19 -3.37 18.73
C ASP A 522 -0.58 -2.58 17.47
N ILE A 523 -1.16 -1.40 17.69
CA ILE A 523 -1.59 -0.49 16.63
C ILE A 523 -0.57 0.63 16.35
N SER A 524 0.63 0.56 16.91
CA SER A 524 1.71 1.51 16.61
C SER A 524 2.21 1.36 15.16
N ALA A 525 2.83 2.39 14.59
CA ALA A 525 3.26 2.38 13.19
C ALA A 525 4.32 1.28 12.94
N THR A 526 4.34 0.71 11.74
CA THR A 526 5.38 -0.25 11.33
C THR A 526 6.74 0.45 11.32
N GLY A 527 7.77 -0.21 11.83
CA GLY A 527 9.12 0.36 11.89
C GLY A 527 9.35 1.35 13.05
N THR A 528 8.49 1.38 14.07
CA THR A 528 8.92 1.82 15.40
C THR A 528 9.54 0.62 16.12
N SER A 529 10.75 0.74 16.65
CA SER A 529 11.34 -0.30 17.51
C SER A 529 10.33 -0.59 18.63
N ASN A 530 9.81 -1.82 18.68
CA ASN A 530 8.97 -2.22 19.80
C ASN A 530 9.79 -2.02 21.06
N SER A 531 9.26 -1.27 22.02
CA SER A 531 9.95 -1.03 23.29
C SER A 531 10.02 -2.30 24.16
N TYR A 532 9.42 -3.39 23.68
CA TYR A 532 9.42 -4.71 24.26
C TYR A 532 9.50 -5.79 23.17
N ASP A 533 9.96 -6.98 23.51
CA ASP A 533 10.01 -8.14 22.62
C ASP A 533 8.69 -8.93 22.71
N PRO A 534 7.88 -9.00 21.65
CA PRO A 534 6.67 -9.82 21.63
C PRO A 534 6.91 -11.30 21.93
N LYS A 535 8.10 -11.83 21.64
CA LYS A 535 8.46 -13.23 21.90
C LYS A 535 8.63 -13.54 23.39
N ALA A 536 8.68 -12.51 24.24
CA ALA A 536 8.75 -12.69 25.69
C ALA A 536 7.44 -13.26 26.26
N PHE A 537 6.32 -13.13 25.56
CA PHE A 537 5.04 -13.69 26.00
C PHE A 537 4.97 -15.19 25.80
N LYS A 538 4.44 -15.92 26.78
CA LYS A 538 4.25 -17.38 26.70
C LYS A 538 2.80 -17.74 26.36
N ARG A 539 1.84 -17.03 26.98
CA ARG A 539 0.39 -17.24 26.92
C ARG A 539 -0.30 -16.17 26.09
N ILE A 540 0.07 -14.90 26.27
CA ILE A 540 -0.57 -13.77 25.57
C ILE A 540 -0.11 -13.76 24.11
N LYS A 541 -1.05 -13.82 23.17
CA LYS A 541 -0.74 -13.75 21.73
C LYS A 541 -0.58 -12.31 21.28
N TYR A 542 0.55 -12.01 20.64
CA TYR A 542 0.82 -10.69 20.10
C TYR A 542 0.41 -10.58 18.63
N HIS A 543 -0.29 -9.51 18.28
CA HIS A 543 -0.72 -9.20 16.93
C HIS A 543 -0.37 -7.75 16.58
N LYS A 544 0.27 -7.54 15.41
CA LYS A 544 0.59 -6.20 14.90
C LYS A 544 -0.47 -5.78 13.88
N LEU A 545 -1.05 -4.59 14.08
CA LEU A 545 -1.97 -3.97 13.13
C LEU A 545 -1.67 -2.47 13.02
N ALA A 546 -0.67 -2.12 12.21
CA ALA A 546 -0.09 -0.79 12.22
C ALA A 546 -1.06 0.31 11.77
N THR A 547 -0.96 1.48 12.41
CA THR A 547 -1.77 2.66 12.08
C THR A 547 -0.90 3.88 11.84
N ILE A 548 -1.40 4.82 11.04
CA ILE A 548 -0.69 6.08 10.78
C ILE A 548 -0.85 7.03 11.97
N SER A 549 0.25 7.64 12.39
CA SER A 549 0.24 8.56 13.53
C SER A 549 -0.57 9.83 13.23
N LYS A 550 -1.35 10.27 14.24
CA LYS A 550 -2.17 11.50 14.27
C LYS A 550 -3.39 11.54 13.32
N ILE A 551 -3.60 10.51 12.52
CA ILE A 551 -4.75 10.42 11.61
C ILE A 551 -5.74 9.40 12.20
N PRO A 552 -7.06 9.68 12.19
CA PRO A 552 -8.08 8.68 12.49
C PRO A 552 -7.91 7.45 11.59
N PRO A 553 -7.88 6.23 12.16
CA PRO A 553 -7.99 5.00 11.38
C PRO A 553 -9.12 5.08 10.36
N ASP A 554 -8.83 4.74 9.11
CA ASP A 554 -9.87 4.70 8.08
C ASP A 554 -10.74 3.44 8.23
N THR A 555 -11.82 3.38 7.45
CA THR A 555 -12.76 2.26 7.49
C THR A 555 -12.09 0.92 7.21
N ARG A 556 -11.01 0.87 6.41
CA ARG A 556 -10.29 -0.40 6.14
C ARG A 556 -9.57 -0.89 7.40
N LEU A 557 -8.94 0.02 8.11
CA LEU A 557 -8.20 -0.28 9.34
C LEU A 557 -9.13 -0.64 10.50
N ILE A 558 -10.28 0.04 10.61
CA ILE A 558 -11.35 -0.34 11.55
C ILE A 558 -11.80 -1.79 11.30
N ARG A 559 -12.06 -2.14 10.04
CA ARG A 559 -12.47 -3.50 9.65
C ARG A 559 -11.42 -4.54 10.00
N SER A 560 -10.17 -4.29 9.63
CA SER A 560 -9.04 -5.19 9.91
C SER A 560 -8.85 -5.38 11.42
N PHE A 561 -9.06 -4.33 12.20
CA PHE A 561 -9.04 -4.39 13.66
C PHE A 561 -10.17 -5.26 14.22
N ASN A 562 -11.39 -5.04 13.74
CA ASN A 562 -12.56 -5.81 14.18
C ASN A 562 -12.45 -7.30 13.83
N ASP A 563 -11.96 -7.64 12.63
CA ASP A 563 -11.70 -9.02 12.21
C ASP A 563 -10.63 -9.68 13.09
N LEU A 564 -9.56 -8.94 13.41
CA LEU A 564 -8.49 -9.42 14.28
C LEU A 564 -9.01 -9.69 15.69
N VAL A 565 -9.74 -8.75 16.29
CA VAL A 565 -10.39 -8.94 17.61
C VAL A 565 -11.28 -10.19 17.59
N THR A 566 -12.09 -10.35 16.55
CA THR A 566 -13.00 -11.48 16.39
C THR A 566 -12.25 -12.81 16.28
N SER A 567 -11.17 -12.86 15.50
CA SER A 567 -10.37 -14.08 15.35
C SER A 567 -9.70 -14.52 16.66
N ILE A 568 -9.16 -13.57 17.43
CA ILE A 568 -8.54 -13.85 18.75
C ILE A 568 -9.58 -14.42 19.72
N LEU A 569 -10.77 -13.81 19.80
CA LEU A 569 -11.85 -14.30 20.67
C LEU A 569 -12.33 -15.68 20.24
N LYS A 570 -12.60 -15.89 18.95
CA LYS A 570 -13.02 -17.21 18.42
C LYS A 570 -12.02 -18.30 18.78
N GLU A 571 -10.74 -18.06 18.58
CA GLU A 571 -9.69 -19.04 18.90
C GLU A 571 -9.70 -19.42 20.39
N TYR A 572 -9.90 -18.44 21.28
CA TYR A 572 -9.99 -18.69 22.72
C TYR A 572 -11.21 -19.54 23.11
N TYR A 573 -12.40 -19.22 22.57
CA TYR A 573 -13.63 -19.95 22.89
C TYR A 573 -13.70 -21.33 22.22
N HIS A 574 -13.07 -21.54 21.06
CA HIS A 574 -12.95 -22.88 20.48
C HIS A 574 -12.11 -23.84 21.35
N GLY A 575 -11.11 -23.32 22.06
CA GLY A 575 -10.28 -24.10 22.98
C GLY A 575 -10.89 -24.33 24.37
N ASN A 576 -11.92 -23.56 24.75
CA ASN A 576 -12.54 -23.59 26.08
C ASN A 576 -14.06 -23.75 25.95
N SER A 577 -14.60 -24.93 26.28
CA SER A 577 -16.04 -25.30 26.11
C SER A 577 -17.05 -24.55 26.99
N GLY A 578 -16.81 -23.27 27.31
CA GLY A 578 -17.65 -22.42 28.14
C GLY A 578 -18.61 -21.52 27.35
N ASN A 579 -19.55 -20.89 28.07
CA ASN A 579 -20.48 -19.90 27.51
C ASN A 579 -19.72 -18.71 26.89
N ASN A 580 -20.07 -18.37 25.64
CA ASN A 580 -19.56 -17.23 24.85
C ASN A 580 -20.00 -15.86 25.43
N VAL A 581 -19.62 -15.57 26.67
CA VAL A 581 -20.00 -14.35 27.40
C VAL A 581 -18.77 -13.79 28.09
N ILE A 582 -18.47 -12.52 27.82
CA ILE A 582 -17.40 -11.78 28.49
C ILE A 582 -17.87 -11.46 29.90
N SER A 583 -17.08 -11.84 30.89
CA SER A 583 -17.31 -11.55 32.30
C SER A 583 -16.31 -10.51 32.80
N LYS A 584 -16.44 -10.11 34.07
CA LYS A 584 -15.42 -9.25 34.72
C LYS A 584 -14.06 -9.93 34.84
N ASP A 585 -14.02 -11.26 34.75
CA ASP A 585 -12.81 -12.08 34.84
C ASP A 585 -12.16 -12.36 33.46
N GLY A 586 -12.70 -11.76 32.40
CA GLY A 586 -12.22 -11.92 31.02
C GLY A 586 -13.05 -12.91 30.19
N PRO A 587 -12.56 -13.29 29.00
CA PRO A 587 -11.27 -12.93 28.41
C PRO A 587 -11.22 -11.50 27.82
N PHE A 588 -10.06 -10.83 27.93
CA PHE A 588 -9.82 -9.50 27.36
C PHE A 588 -8.68 -9.45 26.34
N ILE A 589 -8.75 -8.48 25.43
CA ILE A 589 -7.71 -8.15 24.46
C ILE A 589 -7.21 -6.74 24.74
N ALA A 590 -5.91 -6.61 25.01
CA ALA A 590 -5.30 -5.31 25.27
C ALA A 590 -4.82 -4.65 23.98
N VAL A 591 -5.16 -3.39 23.78
CA VAL A 591 -4.86 -2.65 22.55
C VAL A 591 -4.01 -1.44 22.89
N HIS A 592 -2.92 -1.23 22.16
CA HIS A 592 -2.06 -0.07 22.40
C HIS A 592 -1.52 0.55 21.13
N CYS A 593 -1.41 1.88 21.15
CA CYS A 593 -0.50 2.59 20.27
C CYS A 593 0.79 2.90 21.05
N HIS A 594 1.00 4.16 21.43
CA HIS A 594 2.06 4.54 22.36
C HIS A 594 1.51 4.75 23.78
N TYR A 595 0.52 5.64 23.92
CA TYR A 595 -0.11 5.98 25.20
C TYR A 595 -1.52 5.41 25.38
N GLY A 596 -2.11 4.78 24.36
CA GLY A 596 -3.43 4.18 24.48
C GLY A 596 -4.62 5.15 24.47
N PHE A 597 -4.48 6.39 23.97
CA PHE A 597 -5.58 7.39 23.96
C PHE A 597 -6.27 7.52 22.61
N ASN A 598 -5.74 8.32 21.67
CA ASN A 598 -6.50 8.73 20.48
C ASN A 598 -6.81 7.60 19.49
N ARG A 599 -5.77 7.01 18.87
CA ARG A 599 -5.96 5.93 17.88
C ARG A 599 -6.52 4.66 18.51
N THR A 600 -6.11 4.36 19.74
CA THR A 600 -6.61 3.23 20.53
C THR A 600 -8.07 3.44 20.86
N GLY A 601 -8.43 4.57 21.46
CA GLY A 601 -9.81 4.93 21.77
C GLY A 601 -10.69 4.95 20.54
N TYR A 602 -10.21 5.50 19.43
CA TYR A 602 -10.97 5.50 18.17
C TYR A 602 -11.32 4.08 17.71
N LEU A 603 -10.34 3.16 17.63
CA LEU A 603 -10.61 1.77 17.24
C LEU A 603 -11.49 1.02 18.25
N LEU A 604 -11.27 1.24 19.54
CA LEU A 604 -12.10 0.67 20.60
C LEU A 604 -13.55 1.16 20.47
N CYS A 605 -13.78 2.47 20.39
CA CYS A 605 -15.10 3.05 20.21
C CYS A 605 -15.76 2.56 18.91
N SER A 606 -15.04 2.52 17.79
CA SER A 606 -15.54 1.93 16.54
C SER A 606 -16.00 0.48 16.72
N TYR A 607 -15.24 -0.36 17.43
CA TYR A 607 -15.64 -1.74 17.72
C TYR A 607 -16.90 -1.80 18.62
N LEU A 608 -16.96 -0.97 19.67
CA LEU A 608 -18.11 -0.90 20.57
C LEU A 608 -19.40 -0.52 19.83
N ILE A 609 -19.29 0.42 18.87
CA ILE A 609 -20.41 0.86 18.04
C ILE A 609 -20.81 -0.24 17.05
N GLU A 610 -19.85 -0.76 16.27
CA GLU A 610 -20.14 -1.71 15.18
C GLU A 610 -20.53 -3.11 15.66
N HIS A 611 -19.98 -3.59 16.78
CA HIS A 611 -20.15 -4.98 17.23
C HIS A 611 -20.96 -5.13 18.52
N LEU A 612 -20.98 -4.12 19.40
CA LEU A 612 -21.78 -4.16 20.63
C LEU A 612 -23.02 -3.26 20.58
N GLU A 613 -23.24 -2.58 19.44
CA GLU A 613 -24.42 -1.74 19.19
C GLU A 613 -24.53 -0.57 20.19
N TRP A 614 -23.39 -0.05 20.66
CA TRP A 614 -23.36 1.14 21.51
C TRP A 614 -23.52 2.40 20.67
N THR A 615 -24.14 3.44 21.24
CA THR A 615 -24.15 4.77 20.62
C THR A 615 -22.74 5.38 20.63
N VAL A 616 -22.47 6.35 19.76
CA VAL A 616 -21.19 7.06 19.75
C VAL A 616 -20.91 7.69 21.10
N LYS A 617 -21.94 8.30 21.69
CA LYS A 617 -21.89 8.90 23.03
C LYS A 617 -21.53 7.88 24.11
N ASP A 618 -22.24 6.76 24.18
CA ASP A 618 -22.00 5.72 25.20
C ASP A 618 -20.59 5.14 25.08
N ALA A 619 -20.12 4.89 23.85
CA ALA A 619 -18.77 4.39 23.60
C ALA A 619 -17.69 5.38 24.05
N LEU A 620 -17.87 6.67 23.80
CA LEU A 620 -16.93 7.71 24.21
C LEU A 620 -16.92 7.91 25.73
N GLU A 621 -18.09 7.94 26.38
CA GLU A 621 -18.22 8.11 27.83
C GLU A 621 -17.64 6.91 28.59
N ALA A 622 -17.95 5.69 28.14
CA ALA A 622 -17.41 4.47 28.73
C ALA A 622 -15.88 4.40 28.58
N PHE A 623 -15.35 4.74 27.41
CA PHE A 623 -13.89 4.79 27.20
C PHE A 623 -13.21 5.88 28.04
N THR A 624 -13.84 7.04 28.17
CA THR A 624 -13.34 8.16 28.99
C THR A 624 -13.26 7.77 30.46
N THR A 625 -14.28 7.06 30.96
CA THR A 625 -14.34 6.57 32.33
C THR A 625 -13.26 5.53 32.58
N ALA A 626 -13.11 4.55 31.68
CA ALA A 626 -12.12 3.49 31.82
C ALA A 626 -10.67 3.95 31.62
N ARG A 627 -10.46 5.03 30.84
CA ARG A 627 -9.13 5.59 30.55
C ARG A 627 -9.15 7.12 30.48
N PRO A 628 -9.17 7.83 31.61
CA PRO A 628 -9.23 9.29 31.64
C PRO A 628 -8.04 9.96 30.93
N PRO A 629 -8.25 11.04 30.15
CA PRO A 629 -9.51 11.75 29.89
C PRO A 629 -10.25 11.24 28.63
N GLY A 630 -9.98 10.02 28.17
CA GLY A 630 -10.50 9.49 26.91
C GLY A 630 -9.69 9.93 25.68
N ILE A 631 -10.38 10.03 24.53
CA ILE A 631 -9.79 10.55 23.30
C ILE A 631 -9.49 12.05 23.49
N ARG A 632 -8.23 12.45 23.27
CA ARG A 632 -7.74 13.81 23.57
C ARG A 632 -7.85 14.77 22.39
N HIS A 633 -7.82 14.26 21.17
CA HIS A 633 -7.82 15.08 19.97
C HIS A 633 -9.24 15.18 19.38
N PRO A 634 -9.82 16.39 19.26
CA PRO A 634 -11.20 16.58 18.80
C PRO A 634 -11.49 15.93 17.45
N HIS A 635 -10.56 16.03 16.49
CA HIS A 635 -10.76 15.49 15.15
C HIS A 635 -10.95 13.96 15.09
N PHE A 636 -10.55 13.22 16.12
CA PHE A 636 -10.88 11.79 16.24
C PHE A 636 -12.33 11.60 16.71
N ILE A 637 -12.80 12.45 17.63
CA ILE A 637 -14.17 12.44 18.14
C ILE A 637 -15.12 12.83 17.01
N ASP A 638 -14.85 13.96 16.34
CA ASP A 638 -15.63 14.45 15.21
C ASP A 638 -15.74 13.40 14.10
N SER A 639 -14.64 12.67 13.84
CA SER A 639 -14.64 11.61 12.85
C SER A 639 -15.52 10.42 13.25
N LEU A 640 -15.65 10.07 14.53
CA LEU A 640 -16.58 9.03 14.97
C LEU A 640 -18.03 9.46 14.72
N TYR A 641 -18.38 10.69 15.10
CA TYR A 641 -19.70 11.25 14.83
C TYR A 641 -20.00 11.26 13.34
N LEU A 642 -19.11 11.80 12.49
CA LEU A 642 -19.28 11.80 11.04
C LEU A 642 -19.38 10.40 10.39
N THR A 643 -18.86 9.37 11.07
CA THR A 643 -18.86 7.99 10.53
C THR A 643 -20.10 7.22 10.93
N TYR A 644 -20.65 7.49 12.13
CA TYR A 644 -21.66 6.63 12.77
C TYR A 644 -22.96 7.34 13.16
N GLU A 645 -23.00 8.68 13.15
CA GLU A 645 -24.22 9.47 13.31
C GLU A 645 -24.49 10.23 12.00
N ASP A 646 -25.65 9.94 11.38
CA ASP A 646 -26.13 10.57 10.14
C ASP A 646 -26.63 12.01 10.38
#